data_AF-A0A540N5L5-F1
#
_entry.id   AF-A0A540N5L5-F1
#
_cell.length_a   1.000
_cell.length_b   1.000
_cell.length_c   1.000
_cell.angle_alpha   90.00
_cell.angle_beta   90.00
_cell.angle_gamma   90.00
#
_symmetry.space_group_name_H-M   'P 1'
#
loop_
_entity.id
_entity.type
_entity.pdbx_description
1 polymer ?
#
loop_
_entity_poly.entity_id
_entity_poly.type
_entity_poly.pdbx_seq_one_letter_code
_entity_poly.pdbx_strand_id
1 'polypeptide(L)'
;MEKDGNKSADPLGVGEATQELGREPCDDEQPRYVPTELVKPPCSNDASVMYHCYLIKLKQSIDCDIPVSDIVLATRNKLDCDTIANMNFELQVQRGPLTVNFKYAGDVNLCSEQVLVCRRFQITIFRILVDHELTKLEKVLERFHLGQNYGTESIDYLLLPAARIHQRASIIDLDSVMSMSSHCNKDFENRVCVDCPQPNNNSHVPLHTKNGMVCTCRIQNSVVYTPHTDSLYCITGLLDDLTGNSLMRDNKSITYKAYYEAKHGINMRFDQQLLLNGRGIFRLQNYLLWSRQQRKRGSSHASVQLPPELCTIIMSPISISNLYSFSLVPSIMHQLESLLLAVNLKQMILDHLPQNVTIPTIKVLESITTEGCQENLDLESLETLGDSFLKYAASQQFFKTCPNDREGLLSEYKEHIISNLSLGKRGCDRKISGFIRNETFDPKKWIIPGDYCRSYFLNEELLFDKRRIYVGGTRKIDAKIVADVVEALIGAFLSTGGELDAIYFMNWVGIEVDLDHIRYERHLQVQSEIPVDVGHLESLLDYKFQDPSLLVEALSHGSYIPGGYQRLEFLGDAVLDYMITTYFYDKYPEMMSPGILTILRSASVNNKCYALSAVKAGLHKHILASDIVHRNIDRTVNNFGSLSKESTSGLKSETYFSNVGF
;
A
#
# COMPACT_ATOMS: atom_id res chain seq x y z
N MET A 1 -33.52 62.09 1.36
CA MET A 1 -32.21 61.50 1.69
C MET A 1 -32.32 61.15 3.16
N GLU A 2 -32.27 59.91 3.62
CA GLU A 2 -31.54 58.73 3.16
C GLU A 2 -32.43 57.48 3.17
N LYS A 3 -32.07 56.51 2.33
CA LYS A 3 -32.71 55.20 2.22
C LYS A 3 -32.02 54.25 3.18
N ASP A 4 -32.78 53.61 4.06
CA ASP A 4 -32.36 52.44 4.81
C ASP A 4 -32.11 51.27 3.85
N GLY A 5 -30.83 50.85 3.78
CA GLY A 5 -30.37 49.68 3.06
C GLY A 5 -30.52 48.44 3.92
N ASN A 6 -31.44 47.57 3.50
CA ASN A 6 -31.66 46.23 4.05
C ASN A 6 -30.40 45.36 3.78
N LYS A 7 -29.59 45.08 4.80
CA LYS A 7 -28.49 44.09 4.72
C LYS A 7 -29.09 42.68 4.79
N SER A 8 -29.06 41.94 3.69
CA SER A 8 -29.35 40.51 3.65
C SER A 8 -28.25 39.75 4.39
N ALA A 9 -28.65 38.90 5.33
CA ALA A 9 -27.76 37.96 6.01
C ALA A 9 -27.13 36.98 5.00
N ASP A 10 -25.83 36.76 5.19
CA ASP A 10 -24.98 35.91 4.38
C ASP A 10 -25.20 34.42 4.77
N PRO A 11 -25.64 33.52 3.87
CA PRO A 11 -26.20 32.22 4.28
C PRO A 11 -25.16 31.19 4.77
N LEU A 12 -23.86 31.45 4.62
CA LEU A 12 -22.78 30.50 4.92
C LEU A 12 -21.53 31.15 5.56
N GLY A 13 -21.61 32.41 6.03
CA GLY A 13 -20.45 33.11 6.59
C GLY A 13 -19.33 33.37 5.58
N VAL A 14 -19.69 33.54 4.30
CA VAL A 14 -18.75 33.72 3.17
C VAL A 14 -18.14 35.14 3.17
N GLY A 15 -18.65 36.08 3.95
CA GLY A 15 -18.20 37.48 3.98
C GLY A 15 -17.20 37.82 5.09
N GLU A 16 -17.22 37.10 6.22
CA GLU A 16 -16.34 37.40 7.37
C GLU A 16 -15.35 36.26 7.71
N ALA A 17 -15.60 35.01 7.30
CA ALA A 17 -14.64 33.90 7.45
C ALA A 17 -13.66 33.74 6.25
N THR A 18 -13.90 34.45 5.15
CA THR A 18 -13.10 34.35 3.91
C THR A 18 -11.76 35.08 3.94
N GLN A 19 -11.44 35.82 5.01
CA GLN A 19 -10.13 36.47 5.12
C GLN A 19 -9.05 35.63 5.82
N GLU A 20 -9.40 34.56 6.54
CA GLU A 20 -8.41 33.77 7.31
C GLU A 20 -8.23 32.32 6.85
N LEU A 21 -9.23 31.68 6.22
CA LEU A 21 -9.14 30.25 5.90
C LEU A 21 -8.37 29.89 4.61
N GLY A 22 -7.99 30.88 3.79
CA GLY A 22 -7.45 30.66 2.44
C GLY A 22 -5.98 31.03 2.17
N ARG A 23 -5.14 31.32 3.18
CA ARG A 23 -3.78 31.90 2.91
C ARG A 23 -2.56 31.14 3.40
N GLU A 24 -2.70 30.14 4.26
CA GLU A 24 -1.55 29.29 4.58
C GLU A 24 -1.61 28.01 3.72
N PRO A 25 -0.64 27.82 2.81
CA PRO A 25 -0.51 26.55 2.10
C PRO A 25 -0.23 25.43 3.10
N CYS A 26 -0.77 24.23 2.85
CA CYS A 26 -0.36 23.06 3.62
C CYS A 26 1.16 22.92 3.49
N ASP A 27 1.86 22.69 4.61
CA ASP A 27 3.29 22.45 4.60
C ASP A 27 3.58 21.23 3.70
N ASP A 28 4.47 21.37 2.73
CA ASP A 28 4.81 20.23 1.87
C ASP A 28 5.53 19.12 2.68
N GLU A 29 6.14 19.47 3.83
CA GLU A 29 6.77 18.50 4.74
C GLU A 29 5.73 17.86 5.67
N GLN A 30 5.39 16.62 5.35
CA GLN A 30 4.40 15.83 6.08
C GLN A 30 5.05 14.70 6.88
N PRO A 31 4.51 14.34 8.06
CA PRO A 31 5.07 13.28 8.88
C PRO A 31 4.96 11.92 8.18
N ARG A 32 5.85 11.00 8.55
CA ARG A 32 5.73 9.58 8.20
C ARG A 32 5.36 8.81 9.46
N TYR A 33 4.13 8.34 9.51
CA TYR A 33 3.63 7.60 10.66
C TYR A 33 4.17 6.17 10.72
N VAL A 34 4.35 5.71 11.96
CA VAL A 34 4.73 4.36 12.35
C VAL A 34 3.64 3.83 13.29
N PRO A 35 3.07 2.64 13.00
CA PRO A 35 2.02 2.06 13.82
C PRO A 35 2.46 1.81 15.26
N THR A 36 1.59 2.10 16.22
CA THR A 36 1.88 1.90 17.65
C THR A 36 2.10 0.45 18.02
N GLU A 37 1.50 -0.47 17.27
CA GLU A 37 1.55 -1.91 17.50
C GLU A 37 2.96 -2.47 17.34
N LEU A 38 3.81 -1.79 16.57
CA LEU A 38 5.20 -2.17 16.29
C LEU A 38 6.20 -1.45 17.21
N VAL A 39 5.75 -0.53 18.07
CA VAL A 39 6.60 0.31 18.92
C VAL A 39 6.53 -0.16 20.37
N LYS A 40 7.65 0.02 21.10
CA LYS A 40 7.72 -0.31 22.52
C LYS A 40 6.65 0.48 23.32
N PRO A 41 5.85 -0.18 24.19
CA PRO A 41 4.90 0.52 25.05
C PRO A 41 5.60 1.46 26.02
N PRO A 42 5.05 2.66 26.30
CA PRO A 42 5.56 3.54 27.34
C PRO A 42 5.40 2.83 28.69
N CYS A 43 6.50 2.75 29.46
CA CYS A 43 6.61 2.04 30.74
C CYS A 43 6.75 0.50 30.67
N SER A 44 7.81 -0.02 30.05
CA SER A 44 8.22 -1.42 30.27
C SER A 44 9.67 -1.51 30.74
N ASN A 45 9.84 -1.49 32.07
CA ASN A 45 11.06 -1.89 32.79
C ASN A 45 10.79 -3.21 33.53
N ASP A 46 10.23 -4.20 32.83
CA ASP A 46 9.91 -5.49 33.43
C ASP A 46 11.11 -6.45 33.33
N ALA A 47 11.37 -7.20 34.39
CA ALA A 47 12.39 -8.26 34.43
C ALA A 47 12.10 -9.41 33.44
N SER A 48 10.83 -9.54 33.04
CA SER A 48 10.33 -10.47 32.03
C SER A 48 9.44 -9.70 31.06
N VAL A 49 9.75 -9.79 29.78
CA VAL A 49 9.04 -9.10 28.72
C VAL A 49 8.03 -10.04 28.07
N MET A 50 6.76 -9.64 28.07
CA MET A 50 5.70 -10.36 27.37
C MET A 50 5.65 -9.95 25.89
N TYR A 51 5.57 -10.95 25.02
CA TYR A 51 5.38 -10.82 23.58
C TYR A 51 4.16 -11.62 23.13
N HIS A 52 3.36 -11.02 22.25
CA HIS A 52 2.29 -11.68 21.53
C HIS A 52 2.85 -12.28 20.23
N CYS A 53 2.73 -13.59 20.05
CA CYS A 53 3.31 -14.31 18.91
C CYS A 53 2.27 -14.59 17.81
N TYR A 54 2.67 -14.31 16.59
CA TYR A 54 1.93 -14.56 15.35
C TYR A 54 2.80 -15.41 14.43
N LEU A 55 2.24 -16.52 13.97
CA LEU A 55 2.88 -17.39 13.00
C LEU A 55 2.59 -16.87 11.59
N ILE A 56 3.64 -16.44 10.90
CA ILE A 56 3.65 -16.11 9.48
C ILE A 56 3.85 -17.42 8.73
N LYS A 57 2.75 -17.95 8.21
CA LYS A 57 2.73 -19.17 7.40
C LYS A 57 3.04 -18.83 5.97
N LEU A 58 4.07 -19.48 5.42
CA LEU A 58 4.49 -19.28 4.04
C LEU A 58 4.11 -20.53 3.22
N LYS A 59 3.21 -20.36 2.27
CA LYS A 59 2.78 -21.45 1.37
C LYS A 59 3.25 -21.16 -0.06
N GLN A 60 4.07 -22.05 -0.59
CA GLN A 60 4.49 -22.02 -1.99
C GLN A 60 3.48 -22.78 -2.86
N SER A 61 3.13 -22.19 -3.99
CA SER A 61 2.20 -22.78 -4.98
C SER A 61 2.88 -23.76 -5.95
N ILE A 62 4.21 -23.72 -6.08
CA ILE A 62 5.01 -24.52 -7.03
C ILE A 62 6.16 -25.21 -6.30
N ASP A 63 6.51 -26.44 -6.72
CA ASP A 63 7.69 -27.18 -6.27
C ASP A 63 8.99 -26.40 -6.57
N CYS A 64 9.42 -25.59 -5.60
CA CYS A 64 10.70 -24.90 -5.64
C CYS A 64 11.81 -25.78 -5.04
N ASP A 65 13.02 -25.73 -5.61
CA ASP A 65 14.21 -26.43 -5.07
C ASP A 65 14.57 -26.04 -3.62
N ILE A 66 14.03 -24.92 -3.11
CA ILE A 66 14.28 -24.41 -1.76
C ILE A 66 12.93 -24.27 -1.05
N PRO A 67 12.68 -25.10 -0.01
CA PRO A 67 11.46 -24.94 0.78
C PRO A 67 11.51 -23.64 1.57
N VAL A 68 10.34 -23.13 1.94
CA VAL A 68 10.19 -22.04 2.92
C VAL A 68 9.94 -22.59 4.31
N SER A 69 10.39 -21.84 5.31
CA SER A 69 10.14 -22.07 6.72
C SER A 69 9.21 -20.97 7.22
N ASP A 70 8.23 -21.36 8.04
CA ASP A 70 7.39 -20.39 8.74
C ASP A 70 8.23 -19.52 9.70
N ILE A 71 7.73 -18.32 9.96
CA ILE A 71 8.39 -17.31 10.79
C ILE A 71 7.45 -16.90 11.91
N VAL A 72 7.99 -16.63 13.09
CA VAL A 72 7.25 -16.08 14.22
C VAL A 72 7.52 -14.60 14.31
N LEU A 73 6.46 -13.80 14.22
CA LEU A 73 6.45 -12.40 14.59
C LEU A 73 6.02 -12.28 16.06
N ALA A 74 6.86 -11.71 16.89
CA ALA A 74 6.58 -11.45 18.30
C ALA A 74 6.54 -9.94 18.53
N THR A 75 5.35 -9.39 18.83
CA THR A 75 5.13 -7.96 19.06
C THR A 75 4.86 -7.67 20.54
N ARG A 76 5.19 -6.46 21.00
CA ARG A 76 4.89 -6.02 22.37
C ARG A 76 3.41 -5.69 22.58
N ASN A 77 2.76 -5.18 21.54
CA ASN A 77 1.34 -4.86 21.52
C ASN A 77 0.59 -5.92 20.72
N LYS A 78 -0.63 -6.24 21.15
CA LYS A 78 -1.47 -7.24 20.47
C LYS A 78 -2.03 -6.64 19.17
N LEU A 79 -1.89 -7.36 18.07
CA LEU A 79 -2.54 -7.02 16.80
C LEU A 79 -4.03 -7.32 16.92
N ASP A 80 -4.87 -6.43 16.39
CA ASP A 80 -6.31 -6.62 16.43
C ASP A 80 -6.78 -7.74 15.48
N CYS A 81 -7.99 -8.23 15.71
CA CYS A 81 -8.56 -9.31 14.90
C CYS A 81 -8.77 -8.88 13.44
N ASP A 82 -9.05 -7.60 13.20
CA ASP A 82 -9.28 -7.04 11.87
C ASP A 82 -7.98 -7.07 11.03
N THR A 83 -6.84 -6.67 11.61
CA THR A 83 -5.51 -6.80 11.00
C THR A 83 -5.23 -8.25 10.61
N ILE A 84 -5.46 -9.20 11.52
CA ILE A 84 -5.20 -10.61 11.27
C ILE A 84 -6.11 -11.17 10.16
N ALA A 85 -7.37 -10.75 10.12
CA ALA A 85 -8.33 -11.18 9.09
C ALA A 85 -7.92 -10.71 7.69
N ASN A 86 -7.36 -9.50 7.58
CA ASN A 86 -6.90 -8.91 6.31
C ASN A 86 -5.46 -9.33 5.94
N MET A 87 -4.80 -10.13 6.78
CA MET A 87 -3.43 -10.61 6.58
C MET A 87 -3.36 -11.91 5.76
N ASN A 88 -3.94 -11.86 4.57
CA ASN A 88 -3.82 -12.90 3.55
C ASN A 88 -3.53 -12.26 2.20
N PHE A 89 -2.27 -12.34 1.76
CA PHE A 89 -1.84 -11.73 0.50
C PHE A 89 -0.79 -12.60 -0.19
N GLU A 90 -0.53 -12.30 -1.46
CA GLU A 90 0.45 -13.01 -2.28
C GLU A 90 1.66 -12.14 -2.57
N LEU A 91 2.85 -12.76 -2.46
CA LEU A 91 4.11 -12.18 -2.91
C LEU A 91 4.46 -12.73 -4.29
N GLN A 92 4.91 -11.86 -5.19
CA GLN A 92 5.38 -12.25 -6.51
C GLN A 92 6.86 -12.61 -6.45
N VAL A 93 7.15 -13.90 -6.28
CA VAL A 93 8.52 -14.41 -6.19
C VAL A 93 8.95 -15.00 -7.53
N GLN A 94 10.26 -15.01 -7.82
CA GLN A 94 10.83 -15.41 -9.13
C GLN A 94 10.35 -16.78 -9.66
N ARG A 95 9.83 -17.66 -8.78
CA ARG A 95 9.44 -19.03 -9.10
C ARG A 95 7.94 -19.32 -8.87
N GLY A 96 7.13 -18.28 -8.70
CA GLY A 96 5.67 -18.40 -8.52
C GLY A 96 5.14 -17.52 -7.37
N PRO A 97 3.81 -17.35 -7.29
CA PRO A 97 3.20 -16.64 -6.18
C PRO A 97 3.39 -17.41 -4.88
N LEU A 98 3.71 -16.69 -3.81
CA LEU A 98 3.82 -17.23 -2.46
C LEU A 98 2.73 -16.61 -1.59
N THR A 99 1.87 -17.43 -1.02
CA THR A 99 0.80 -16.96 -0.13
C THR A 99 1.34 -16.79 1.28
N VAL A 100 1.09 -15.63 1.87
CA VAL A 100 1.45 -15.28 3.24
C VAL A 100 0.19 -15.21 4.08
N ASN A 101 0.15 -15.93 5.20
CA ASN A 101 -0.98 -15.94 6.11
C ASN A 101 -0.52 -15.78 7.56
N PHE A 102 -1.21 -14.94 8.33
CA PHE A 102 -0.93 -14.75 9.75
C PHE A 102 -1.90 -15.54 10.62
N LYS A 103 -1.36 -16.23 11.63
CA LYS A 103 -2.16 -16.90 12.66
C LYS A 103 -1.64 -16.56 14.04
N TYR A 104 -2.51 -16.07 14.92
CA TYR A 104 -2.14 -15.90 16.33
C TYR A 104 -1.75 -17.25 16.95
N ALA A 105 -0.57 -17.28 17.58
CA ALA A 105 0.07 -18.48 18.08
C ALA A 105 0.12 -18.53 19.61
N GLY A 106 -0.20 -17.43 20.31
CA GLY A 106 -0.19 -17.34 21.77
C GLY A 106 0.82 -16.31 22.30
N ASP A 107 0.99 -16.25 23.61
CA ASP A 107 1.88 -15.29 24.26
C ASP A 107 3.12 -15.99 24.85
N VAL A 108 4.26 -15.31 24.80
CA VAL A 108 5.54 -15.80 25.32
C VAL A 108 6.18 -14.75 26.21
N ASN A 109 6.67 -15.17 27.37
CA ASN A 109 7.45 -14.35 28.28
C ASN A 109 8.94 -14.65 28.08
N LEU A 110 9.71 -13.63 27.71
CA LEU A 110 11.16 -13.71 27.51
C LEU A 110 11.88 -12.90 28.58
N CYS A 111 12.93 -13.45 29.18
CA CYS A 111 13.79 -12.67 30.08
C CYS A 111 14.67 -11.70 29.29
N SER A 112 15.23 -10.68 29.96
CA SER A 112 16.08 -9.68 29.33
C SER A 112 17.25 -10.28 28.53
N GLU A 113 17.87 -11.36 29.03
CA GLU A 113 18.95 -12.06 28.32
C GLU A 113 18.45 -12.72 27.03
N GLN A 114 17.31 -13.41 27.08
CA GLN A 114 16.70 -14.03 25.90
C GLN A 114 16.32 -12.99 24.84
N VAL A 115 15.78 -11.84 25.25
CA VAL A 115 15.47 -10.73 24.33
C VAL A 115 16.72 -10.21 23.64
N LEU A 116 17.84 -10.05 24.37
CA LEU A 116 19.11 -9.62 23.79
C LEU A 116 19.64 -10.61 22.75
N VAL A 117 19.54 -11.92 23.02
CA VAL A 117 19.95 -12.95 22.07
C VAL A 117 19.06 -12.95 20.82
N CYS A 118 17.74 -12.82 20.99
CA CYS A 118 16.79 -12.70 19.88
C CYS A 118 17.08 -11.47 19.00
N ARG A 119 17.32 -10.31 19.63
CA ARG A 119 17.71 -9.08 18.91
C ARG A 119 19.02 -9.25 18.15
N ARG A 120 20.02 -9.88 18.78
CA ARG A 120 21.30 -10.18 18.12
C ARG A 120 21.11 -11.06 16.90
N PHE A 121 20.31 -12.12 17.01
CA PHE A 121 19.97 -13.01 15.90
C PHE A 121 19.35 -12.22 14.74
N GLN A 122 18.31 -11.43 15.03
CA GLN A 122 17.59 -10.61 14.06
C GLN A 122 18.51 -9.60 13.36
N ILE A 123 19.31 -8.84 14.10
CA ILE A 123 20.24 -7.85 13.54
C ILE A 123 21.25 -8.56 12.62
N THR A 124 21.80 -9.69 13.06
CA THR A 124 22.81 -10.43 12.30
C THR A 124 22.26 -10.94 10.97
N ILE A 125 21.11 -11.62 10.99
CA ILE A 125 20.53 -12.22 9.77
C ILE A 125 20.14 -11.16 8.74
N PHE A 126 19.50 -10.06 9.17
CA PHE A 126 19.07 -9.03 8.24
C PHE A 126 20.24 -8.18 7.74
N ARG A 127 21.25 -7.90 8.57
CA ARG A 127 22.46 -7.20 8.09
C ARG A 127 23.23 -8.00 7.06
N ILE A 128 23.31 -9.33 7.24
CA ILE A 128 23.89 -10.23 6.24
C ILE A 128 23.11 -10.20 4.91
N LEU A 129 21.78 -10.13 4.97
CA LEU A 129 20.91 -10.06 3.80
C LEU A 129 20.92 -8.68 3.10
N VAL A 130 21.08 -7.59 3.87
CA VAL A 130 21.07 -6.20 3.34
C VAL A 130 22.44 -5.80 2.81
N ASP A 131 23.48 -5.92 3.62
CA ASP A 131 24.78 -5.33 3.35
C ASP A 131 25.70 -6.27 2.57
N HIS A 132 25.53 -7.59 2.73
CA HIS A 132 26.44 -8.63 2.22
C HIS A 132 27.93 -8.42 2.61
N GLU A 133 28.20 -7.60 3.64
CA GLU A 133 29.53 -7.16 4.02
C GLU A 133 29.75 -7.33 5.54
N LEU A 134 30.78 -8.09 5.91
CA LEU A 134 31.05 -8.43 7.31
C LEU A 134 31.53 -7.22 8.13
N THR A 135 32.30 -6.31 7.53
CA THR A 135 32.87 -5.14 8.24
C THR A 135 31.79 -4.21 8.79
N LYS A 136 30.66 -4.08 8.08
CA LYS A 136 29.50 -3.31 8.53
C LYS A 136 28.77 -4.01 9.68
N LEU A 137 28.63 -5.33 9.60
CA LEU A 137 28.02 -6.12 10.66
C LEU A 137 28.81 -6.01 11.97
N GLU A 138 30.15 -6.13 11.93
CA GLU A 138 31.01 -6.03 13.11
C GLU A 138 30.83 -4.68 13.81
N LYS A 139 30.85 -3.57 13.06
CA LYS A 139 30.62 -2.22 13.59
C LYS A 139 29.25 -2.07 14.27
N VAL A 140 28.20 -2.70 13.72
CA VAL A 140 26.86 -2.66 14.30
C VAL A 140 26.80 -3.48 15.60
N LEU A 141 27.40 -4.68 15.60
CA LEU A 141 27.43 -5.55 16.78
C LEU A 141 28.28 -4.95 17.92
N GLU A 142 29.38 -4.28 17.62
CA GLU A 142 30.17 -3.55 18.63
C GLU A 142 29.35 -2.46 19.32
N ARG A 143 28.56 -1.68 18.57
CA ARG A 143 27.65 -0.67 19.13
C ARG A 143 26.56 -1.28 19.99
N PHE A 144 26.02 -2.43 19.58
CA PHE A 144 25.03 -3.17 20.36
C PHE A 144 25.57 -3.59 21.74
N HIS A 145 26.85 -3.93 21.84
CA HIS A 145 27.51 -4.32 23.09
C HIS A 145 27.82 -3.14 24.04
N LEU A 146 27.98 -1.92 23.52
CA LEU A 146 28.37 -0.73 24.29
C LEU A 146 27.24 -0.07 25.10
N GLY A 147 26.02 -0.60 25.03
CA GLY A 147 24.89 -0.19 25.88
C GLY A 147 23.80 0.58 25.12
N GLN A 148 22.55 0.19 25.37
CA GLN A 148 21.35 0.80 24.83
C GLN A 148 21.03 2.10 25.58
N ASN A 149 20.67 3.17 24.87
CA ASN A 149 19.90 4.26 25.46
C ASN A 149 18.49 3.73 25.76
N TYR A 150 18.23 3.33 27.00
CA TYR A 150 16.97 2.74 27.46
C TYR A 150 15.78 3.73 27.50
N GLY A 151 15.97 4.98 27.07
CA GLY A 151 15.01 6.07 27.28
C GLY A 151 14.22 6.55 26.07
N THR A 152 14.44 6.00 24.87
CA THR A 152 13.79 6.49 23.63
C THR A 152 12.88 5.46 22.98
N GLU A 153 11.72 5.93 22.51
CA GLU A 153 10.73 5.13 21.82
C GLU A 153 11.32 4.58 20.52
N SER A 154 11.21 3.26 20.36
CA SER A 154 11.79 2.55 19.23
C SER A 154 10.92 1.37 18.84
N ILE A 155 11.04 0.97 17.57
CA ILE A 155 10.40 -0.21 17.02
C ILE A 155 10.91 -1.45 17.79
N ASP A 156 10.00 -2.20 18.42
CA ASP A 156 10.30 -3.34 19.30
C ASP A 156 9.42 -4.54 18.97
N TYR A 157 9.81 -5.26 17.91
CA TYR A 157 9.29 -6.58 17.59
C TYR A 157 10.43 -7.53 17.21
N LEU A 158 10.18 -8.83 17.38
CA LEU A 158 11.13 -9.90 17.10
C LEU A 158 10.62 -10.79 15.97
N LEU A 159 11.50 -11.11 15.03
CA LEU A 159 11.28 -12.02 13.91
C LEU A 159 12.18 -13.23 14.08
N LEU A 160 11.58 -14.37 14.39
CA LEU A 160 12.29 -15.57 14.81
C LEU A 160 11.88 -16.79 13.97
N PRO A 161 12.76 -17.77 13.76
CA PRO A 161 12.40 -19.00 13.07
C PRO A 161 11.32 -19.76 13.86
N ALA A 162 10.29 -20.25 13.16
CA ALA A 162 9.29 -21.12 13.77
C ALA A 162 9.86 -22.54 13.98
N ALA A 163 9.52 -23.15 15.11
CA ALA A 163 9.82 -24.57 15.34
C ALA A 163 8.95 -25.45 14.44
N ARG A 164 9.49 -26.59 13.99
CA ARG A 164 8.70 -27.58 13.25
C ARG A 164 7.61 -28.15 14.17
N ILE A 165 6.36 -27.79 13.89
CA ILE A 165 5.15 -28.01 14.71
C ILE A 165 4.93 -29.50 15.10
N HIS A 166 5.56 -30.45 14.41
CA HIS A 166 5.41 -31.88 14.67
C HIS A 166 6.47 -32.51 15.59
N GLN A 167 7.42 -31.74 16.17
CA GLN A 167 8.48 -32.29 17.01
C GLN A 167 8.75 -31.56 18.34
N ARG A 168 8.21 -30.35 18.59
CA ARG A 168 8.52 -29.55 19.79
C ARG A 168 7.30 -28.84 20.38
N ALA A 169 7.32 -28.62 21.70
CA ALA A 169 6.28 -27.93 22.46
C ALA A 169 6.34 -26.39 22.37
N SER A 170 7.47 -25.82 21.92
CA SER A 170 7.66 -24.36 21.73
C SER A 170 7.39 -23.96 20.28
N ILE A 171 6.75 -22.81 20.06
CA ILE A 171 6.46 -22.22 18.74
C ILE A 171 7.72 -21.61 18.12
N ILE A 172 8.62 -21.08 18.96
CA ILE A 172 9.88 -20.45 18.54
C ILE A 172 10.99 -21.50 18.57
N ASP A 173 11.81 -21.55 17.52
CA ASP A 173 13.03 -22.35 17.50
C ASP A 173 14.16 -21.62 18.26
N LEU A 174 14.08 -21.65 19.59
CA LEU A 174 15.09 -21.04 20.46
C LEU A 174 16.47 -21.68 20.29
N ASP A 175 16.60 -22.93 19.84
CA ASP A 175 17.92 -23.56 19.70
C ASP A 175 18.77 -22.88 18.61
N SER A 176 18.15 -22.56 17.47
CA SER A 176 18.79 -21.82 16.37
C SER A 176 19.14 -20.37 16.75
N VAL A 177 18.40 -19.79 17.70
CA VAL A 177 18.60 -18.42 18.19
C VAL A 177 19.67 -18.37 19.29
N MET A 178 19.59 -19.29 20.26
CA MET A 178 20.44 -19.35 21.45
C MET A 178 21.85 -19.85 21.14
N SER A 179 22.05 -20.58 20.05
CA SER A 179 23.39 -20.93 19.55
C SER A 179 24.26 -19.71 19.21
N MET A 180 23.69 -18.52 19.07
CA MET A 180 24.40 -17.25 18.84
C MET A 180 24.90 -16.55 20.11
N SER A 181 24.45 -16.99 21.29
CA SER A 181 24.78 -16.37 22.59
C SER A 181 26.22 -16.63 23.04
N SER A 182 26.81 -17.76 22.64
CA SER A 182 28.21 -18.09 22.91
C SER A 182 29.13 -17.41 21.91
N HIS A 183 29.55 -16.18 22.25
CA HIS A 183 30.79 -15.52 21.81
C HIS A 183 31.47 -16.11 20.56
N CYS A 184 31.07 -15.63 19.37
CA CYS A 184 31.60 -16.03 18.07
C CYS A 184 33.11 -15.82 17.83
N ASN A 185 33.88 -15.29 18.79
CA ASN A 185 35.33 -15.05 18.60
C ASN A 185 36.26 -15.66 19.66
N LYS A 186 35.78 -16.26 20.76
CA LYS A 186 36.67 -16.79 21.81
C LYS A 186 36.43 -18.24 22.24
N ASP A 187 35.26 -18.81 21.97
CA ASP A 187 34.90 -20.14 22.50
C ASP A 187 34.99 -21.30 21.48
N PHE A 188 35.41 -21.04 20.24
CA PHE A 188 35.61 -22.10 19.24
C PHE A 188 36.91 -22.90 19.45
N GLU A 189 37.77 -22.51 20.40
CA GLU A 189 39.05 -23.17 20.61
C GLU A 189 38.93 -24.62 21.13
N ASN A 190 37.77 -25.08 21.65
CA ASN A 190 37.70 -26.43 22.24
C ASN A 190 36.32 -27.12 22.30
N ARG A 191 35.38 -26.86 21.38
CA ARG A 191 34.08 -27.57 21.40
C ARG A 191 34.01 -28.70 20.35
N VAL A 192 34.62 -29.83 20.69
CA VAL A 192 34.09 -31.13 20.22
C VAL A 192 32.67 -31.26 20.80
N CYS A 193 31.68 -31.58 19.97
CA CYS A 193 30.28 -31.67 20.41
C CYS A 193 30.15 -32.79 21.46
N VAL A 194 30.04 -32.43 22.75
CA VAL A 194 30.06 -33.37 23.88
C VAL A 194 28.82 -34.29 23.89
N ASP A 195 27.70 -33.85 23.30
CA ASP A 195 26.42 -34.57 23.24
C ASP A 195 26.14 -35.22 21.86
N CYS A 196 27.17 -35.62 21.11
CA CYS A 196 26.95 -36.44 19.91
C CYS A 196 26.83 -37.93 20.32
N PRO A 197 25.67 -38.59 20.08
CA PRO A 197 25.51 -40.01 20.41
C PRO A 197 26.45 -40.85 19.54
N GLN A 198 27.54 -41.32 20.16
CA GLN A 198 28.56 -42.29 19.72
C GLN A 198 29.06 -42.29 18.25
N PRO A 199 30.39 -42.43 18.03
CA PRO A 199 31.06 -42.29 16.73
C PRO A 199 30.95 -43.54 15.83
N ASN A 200 29.75 -44.11 15.67
CA ASN A 200 29.55 -45.29 14.81
C ASN A 200 28.85 -44.97 13.48
N ASN A 201 28.69 -43.70 13.14
CA ASN A 201 28.33 -43.27 11.79
C ASN A 201 29.32 -42.20 11.30
N ASN A 202 29.79 -42.33 10.06
CA ASN A 202 30.73 -41.42 9.37
C ASN A 202 30.22 -39.95 9.22
N SER A 203 29.18 -39.54 9.96
CA SER A 203 28.49 -38.25 9.83
C SER A 203 29.04 -37.13 10.71
N HIS A 204 29.95 -37.42 11.66
CA HIS A 204 30.49 -36.46 12.63
C HIS A 204 32.03 -36.36 12.56
N VAL A 205 32.54 -35.64 11.57
CA VAL A 205 33.98 -35.44 11.35
C VAL A 205 34.40 -34.06 11.88
N PRO A 206 35.51 -33.93 12.63
CA PRO A 206 36.06 -32.62 12.95
C PRO A 206 36.72 -32.01 11.71
N LEU A 207 36.36 -30.77 11.39
CA LEU A 207 36.93 -29.99 10.30
C LEU A 207 37.71 -28.81 10.86
N HIS A 208 38.89 -28.55 10.32
CA HIS A 208 39.60 -27.30 10.58
C HIS A 208 38.98 -26.16 9.76
N THR A 209 38.47 -25.16 10.46
CA THR A 209 38.00 -23.90 9.90
C THR A 209 38.89 -22.76 10.37
N LYS A 210 38.67 -21.54 9.85
CA LYS A 210 39.42 -20.36 10.33
C LYS A 210 39.10 -20.01 11.79
N ASN A 211 37.93 -20.42 12.30
CA ASN A 211 37.54 -20.27 13.71
C ASN A 211 38.12 -21.35 14.63
N GLY A 212 38.78 -22.38 14.09
CA GLY A 212 39.23 -23.56 14.84
C GLY A 212 38.55 -24.86 14.40
N MET A 213 38.64 -25.91 15.21
CA MET A 213 38.03 -27.20 14.90
C MET A 213 36.53 -27.19 15.16
N VAL A 214 35.74 -27.57 14.15
CA VAL A 214 34.28 -27.59 14.19
C VAL A 214 33.75 -28.90 13.63
N CYS A 215 32.73 -29.48 14.28
CA CYS A 215 32.10 -30.71 13.80
C CYS A 215 31.24 -30.45 12.54
N THR A 216 31.18 -31.42 11.63
CA THR A 216 30.30 -31.42 10.45
C THR A 216 28.84 -31.07 10.76
N CYS A 217 28.30 -31.48 11.91
CA CYS A 217 26.92 -31.16 12.29
C CYS A 217 26.66 -29.68 12.59
N ARG A 218 27.72 -28.92 12.93
CA ARG A 218 27.65 -27.47 13.19
C ARG A 218 27.97 -26.65 11.95
N ILE A 219 28.75 -27.19 11.02
CA ILE A 219 29.06 -26.50 9.76
C ILE A 219 27.95 -26.68 8.73
N GLN A 220 27.22 -27.80 8.76
CA GLN A 220 26.04 -27.97 7.94
C GLN A 220 24.94 -27.01 8.41
N ASN A 221 24.26 -26.33 7.48
CA ASN A 221 23.32 -25.25 7.78
C ASN A 221 24.02 -24.14 8.58
N SER A 222 25.11 -23.60 8.04
CA SER A 222 25.79 -22.43 8.63
C SER A 222 26.01 -21.34 7.59
N VAL A 223 26.11 -20.10 8.03
CA VAL A 223 26.57 -18.99 7.20
C VAL A 223 28.06 -18.80 7.43
N VAL A 224 28.82 -18.87 6.34
CA VAL A 224 30.27 -18.70 6.35
C VAL A 224 30.70 -17.50 5.52
N TYR A 225 31.79 -16.89 5.95
CA TYR A 225 32.49 -15.82 5.27
C TYR A 225 33.84 -16.30 4.76
N THR A 226 34.22 -15.81 3.59
CA THR A 226 35.48 -16.14 2.94
C THR A 226 36.33 -14.88 2.81
N PRO A 227 37.32 -14.65 3.69
CA PRO A 227 38.09 -13.40 3.74
C PRO A 227 38.86 -13.08 2.46
N HIS A 228 39.21 -14.09 1.67
CA HIS A 228 40.02 -13.95 0.46
C HIS A 228 39.21 -13.44 -0.76
N THR A 229 37.89 -13.55 -0.72
CA THR A 229 36.98 -13.07 -1.78
C THR A 229 35.93 -12.10 -1.25
N ASP A 230 36.00 -11.76 0.04
CA ASP A 230 35.02 -10.93 0.76
C ASP A 230 33.57 -11.35 0.49
N SER A 231 33.32 -12.67 0.50
CA SER A 231 32.04 -13.25 0.06
C SER A 231 31.40 -14.12 1.13
N LEU A 232 30.07 -14.09 1.20
CA LEU A 232 29.26 -14.85 2.15
C LEU A 232 28.51 -16.00 1.47
N TYR A 233 28.48 -17.15 2.13
CA TYR A 233 27.85 -18.38 1.62
C TYR A 233 27.06 -19.09 2.72
N CYS A 234 25.98 -19.76 2.35
CA CYS A 234 25.27 -20.71 3.20
C CYS A 234 25.71 -22.14 2.87
N ILE A 235 26.17 -22.88 3.87
CA ILE A 235 26.62 -24.26 3.72
C ILE A 235 25.44 -25.21 3.80
N THR A 236 25.22 -25.95 2.72
CA THR A 236 24.14 -26.96 2.62
C THR A 236 24.57 -28.34 3.11
N GLY A 237 25.86 -28.65 2.97
CA GLY A 237 26.43 -29.94 3.36
C GLY A 237 27.89 -30.08 2.94
N LEU A 238 28.44 -31.27 3.19
CA LEU A 238 29.75 -31.69 2.68
C LEU A 238 29.60 -32.34 1.30
N LEU A 239 30.68 -32.28 0.52
CA LEU A 239 30.80 -32.99 -0.74
C LEU A 239 31.60 -34.26 -0.50
N ASP A 240 30.97 -35.42 -0.68
CA ASP A 240 31.54 -36.72 -0.31
C ASP A 240 32.74 -37.15 -1.20
N ASP A 241 32.94 -36.47 -2.33
CA ASP A 241 33.87 -36.87 -3.41
C ASP A 241 35.04 -35.90 -3.65
N LEU A 242 35.07 -34.73 -3.00
CA LEU A 242 36.00 -33.65 -3.33
C LEU A 242 36.85 -33.18 -2.16
N THR A 243 38.17 -33.13 -2.38
CA THR A 243 39.17 -32.57 -1.46
C THR A 243 39.97 -31.47 -2.14
N GLY A 244 40.88 -30.80 -1.42
CA GLY A 244 41.77 -29.79 -1.99
C GLY A 244 42.65 -30.32 -3.13
N ASN A 245 42.91 -31.62 -3.17
CA ASN A 245 43.70 -32.28 -4.21
C ASN A 245 42.87 -32.72 -5.43
N SER A 246 41.54 -32.65 -5.37
CA SER A 246 40.66 -32.97 -6.50
C SER A 246 40.73 -31.90 -7.59
N LEU A 247 40.46 -32.31 -8.85
CA LEU A 247 40.33 -31.38 -9.98
C LEU A 247 39.05 -30.54 -9.86
N MET A 248 39.13 -29.26 -10.23
CA MET A 248 37.97 -28.36 -10.15
C MET A 248 36.87 -28.79 -11.14
N ARG A 249 35.60 -28.73 -10.69
CA ARG A 249 34.45 -29.05 -11.56
C ARG A 249 34.34 -28.12 -12.76
N ASP A 250 34.64 -26.83 -12.57
CA ASP A 250 34.55 -25.80 -13.63
C ASP A 250 35.79 -25.79 -14.55
N ASN A 251 36.95 -26.18 -14.01
CA ASN A 251 38.20 -26.23 -14.77
C ASN A 251 39.00 -27.51 -14.43
N LYS A 252 38.70 -28.59 -15.16
CA LYS A 252 39.27 -29.92 -14.94
C LYS A 252 40.79 -30.03 -15.18
N SER A 253 41.49 -28.93 -15.45
CA SER A 253 42.94 -28.90 -15.68
C SER A 253 43.76 -28.58 -14.43
N ILE A 254 43.13 -28.03 -13.39
CA ILE A 254 43.82 -27.60 -12.16
C ILE A 254 43.12 -28.17 -10.91
N THR A 255 43.90 -28.47 -9.87
CA THR A 255 43.37 -28.87 -8.56
C THR A 255 42.89 -27.64 -7.78
N TYR A 256 41.98 -27.84 -6.81
CA TYR A 256 41.54 -26.75 -5.94
C TYR A 256 42.74 -26.09 -5.23
N LYS A 257 43.67 -26.88 -4.69
CA LYS A 257 44.91 -26.39 -4.06
C LYS A 257 45.71 -25.47 -4.99
N ALA A 258 46.00 -25.93 -6.20
CA ALA A 258 46.78 -25.16 -7.18
C ALA A 258 46.04 -23.88 -7.61
N TYR A 259 44.71 -23.91 -7.70
CA TYR A 259 43.91 -22.74 -8.01
C TYR A 259 44.00 -21.65 -6.95
N TYR A 260 43.84 -22.01 -5.66
CA TYR A 260 43.92 -21.04 -4.57
C TYR A 260 45.34 -20.50 -4.36
N GLU A 261 46.37 -21.32 -4.61
CA GLU A 261 47.76 -20.87 -4.60
C GLU A 261 48.02 -19.88 -5.76
N ALA A 262 47.65 -20.23 -6.99
CA ALA A 262 47.91 -19.39 -8.17
C ALA A 262 47.09 -18.09 -8.18
N LYS A 263 45.83 -18.13 -7.74
CA LYS A 263 44.91 -16.98 -7.81
C LYS A 263 44.97 -16.08 -6.57
N HIS A 264 45.10 -16.67 -5.39
CA HIS A 264 44.99 -15.96 -4.12
C HIS A 264 46.28 -16.00 -3.28
N GLY A 265 47.32 -16.74 -3.70
CA GLY A 265 48.56 -16.89 -2.93
C GLY A 265 48.38 -17.71 -1.65
N ILE A 266 47.32 -18.53 -1.55
CA ILE A 266 46.98 -19.28 -0.35
C ILE A 266 47.43 -20.72 -0.49
N ASN A 267 48.36 -21.16 0.38
CA ASN A 267 48.77 -22.55 0.46
C ASN A 267 47.90 -23.33 1.46
N MET A 268 47.11 -24.27 0.95
CA MET A 268 46.23 -25.09 1.79
C MET A 268 47.02 -26.08 2.64
N ARG A 269 46.74 -26.11 3.95
CA ARG A 269 47.41 -27.01 4.89
C ARG A 269 46.65 -28.32 5.08
N PHE A 270 45.33 -28.28 4.91
CA PHE A 270 44.46 -29.43 5.10
C PHE A 270 43.81 -29.87 3.80
N ASP A 271 44.63 -30.13 2.78
CA ASP A 271 44.19 -30.47 1.42
C ASP A 271 43.49 -31.85 1.29
N GLN A 272 43.55 -32.68 2.32
CA GLN A 272 42.83 -33.96 2.45
C GLN A 272 41.40 -33.79 3.00
N GLN A 273 41.03 -32.62 3.54
CA GLN A 273 39.68 -32.39 4.05
C GLN A 273 38.66 -32.28 2.92
N LEU A 274 37.44 -32.75 3.19
CA LEU A 274 36.31 -32.62 2.26
C LEU A 274 35.90 -31.16 2.08
N LEU A 275 35.57 -30.80 0.84
CA LEU A 275 35.07 -29.48 0.50
C LEU A 275 33.60 -29.31 0.92
N LEU A 276 33.23 -28.07 1.22
CA LEU A 276 31.87 -27.67 1.58
C LEU A 276 31.08 -27.31 0.33
N ASN A 277 29.80 -27.65 0.33
CA ASN A 277 28.85 -27.18 -0.65
C ASN A 277 28.20 -25.87 -0.19
N GLY A 278 28.75 -24.75 -0.65
CA GLY A 278 28.25 -23.41 -0.36
C GLY A 278 27.28 -22.92 -1.43
N ARG A 279 26.25 -22.20 -1.04
CA ARG A 279 25.41 -21.41 -1.95
C ARG A 279 25.51 -19.94 -1.60
N GLY A 280 25.58 -19.08 -2.61
CA GLY A 280 25.57 -17.62 -2.38
C GLY A 280 24.30 -17.16 -1.67
N ILE A 281 24.41 -16.12 -0.84
CA ILE A 281 23.27 -15.56 -0.09
C ILE A 281 22.27 -14.88 -1.05
N PHE A 282 20.98 -15.00 -0.73
CA PHE A 282 19.91 -14.36 -1.47
C PHE A 282 20.02 -12.84 -1.39
N ARG A 283 19.83 -12.16 -2.52
CA ARG A 283 19.73 -10.69 -2.55
C ARG A 283 18.30 -10.28 -2.21
N LEU A 284 18.14 -9.28 -1.34
CA LEU A 284 16.84 -8.69 -1.07
C LEU A 284 16.25 -8.06 -2.33
N GLN A 285 14.98 -8.36 -2.58
CA GLN A 285 14.18 -7.85 -3.69
C GLN A 285 12.85 -7.34 -3.14
N ASN A 286 12.25 -6.37 -3.82
CA ASN A 286 10.88 -5.98 -3.52
C ASN A 286 9.94 -6.98 -4.20
N TYR A 287 9.31 -7.83 -3.40
CA TYR A 287 8.38 -8.87 -3.87
C TYR A 287 6.92 -8.41 -3.94
N LEU A 288 6.65 -7.12 -3.67
CA LEU A 288 5.33 -6.49 -3.73
C LEU A 288 5.01 -5.89 -5.10
N LEU A 289 6.02 -5.78 -5.97
CA LEU A 289 5.86 -5.19 -7.29
C LEU A 289 4.98 -6.08 -8.19
N TRP A 290 3.95 -5.47 -8.77
CA TRP A 290 3.02 -6.13 -9.68
C TRP A 290 3.59 -6.35 -11.10
N SER A 291 4.72 -5.73 -11.44
CA SER A 291 5.22 -5.73 -12.82
C SER A 291 5.68 -7.12 -13.31
N ARG A 292 5.16 -7.55 -14.47
CA ARG A 292 5.60 -8.73 -15.25
C ARG A 292 7.10 -8.70 -15.63
N GLN A 293 7.82 -7.63 -15.30
CA GLN A 293 9.23 -7.39 -15.65
C GLN A 293 10.24 -8.17 -14.80
N GLN A 294 9.83 -8.82 -13.71
CA GLN A 294 10.75 -9.67 -12.92
C GLN A 294 11.06 -11.05 -13.55
N ARG A 295 10.59 -11.34 -14.77
CA ARG A 295 10.98 -12.57 -15.52
C ARG A 295 12.36 -12.49 -16.17
N LYS A 296 13.29 -11.65 -15.69
CA LYS A 296 14.71 -11.84 -16.02
C LYS A 296 15.26 -12.94 -15.14
N ARG A 297 15.48 -14.12 -15.73
CA ARG A 297 16.20 -15.26 -15.10
C ARG A 297 17.44 -14.75 -14.39
N GLY A 298 17.39 -14.62 -13.07
CA GLY A 298 18.59 -14.46 -12.26
C GLY A 298 19.51 -15.64 -12.53
N SER A 299 20.81 -15.37 -12.66
CA SER A 299 21.82 -16.41 -12.86
C SER A 299 21.61 -17.51 -11.82
N SER A 300 21.59 -18.77 -12.24
CA SER A 300 21.48 -19.90 -11.33
C SER A 300 22.45 -19.67 -10.18
N HIS A 301 21.96 -19.62 -8.93
CA HIS A 301 22.83 -19.61 -7.76
C HIS A 301 23.58 -20.94 -7.73
N ALA A 302 24.68 -20.99 -8.49
CA ALA A 302 25.52 -22.16 -8.62
C ALA A 302 26.08 -22.50 -7.24
N SER A 303 26.03 -23.78 -6.90
CA SER A 303 26.77 -24.31 -5.77
C SER A 303 28.26 -24.05 -5.98
N VAL A 304 28.89 -23.38 -5.01
CA VAL A 304 30.32 -23.11 -4.96
C VAL A 304 30.97 -24.10 -4.00
N GLN A 305 32.07 -24.72 -4.42
CA GLN A 305 32.83 -25.63 -3.56
C GLN A 305 33.86 -24.81 -2.77
N LEU A 306 33.83 -24.94 -1.43
CA LEU A 306 34.64 -24.11 -0.54
C LEU A 306 35.50 -24.97 0.40
N PRO A 307 36.81 -24.71 0.52
CA PRO A 307 37.64 -25.36 1.54
C PRO A 307 37.25 -24.90 2.96
N PRO A 308 37.01 -25.82 3.92
CA PRO A 308 36.66 -25.46 5.29
C PRO A 308 37.67 -24.52 5.96
N GLU A 309 38.97 -24.73 5.73
CA GLU A 309 40.05 -23.94 6.35
C GLU A 309 40.03 -22.44 5.99
N LEU A 310 39.37 -22.07 4.88
CA LEU A 310 39.26 -20.69 4.41
C LEU A 310 37.96 -20.01 4.85
N CYS A 311 37.09 -20.74 5.54
CA CYS A 311 35.76 -20.29 5.94
C CYS A 311 35.76 -19.84 7.40
N THR A 312 35.21 -18.64 7.65
CA THR A 312 34.87 -18.15 8.98
C THR A 312 33.37 -18.34 9.22
N ILE A 313 32.95 -19.04 10.28
CA ILE A 313 31.53 -19.24 10.61
C ILE A 313 30.98 -18.00 11.30
N ILE A 314 29.87 -17.47 10.79
CA ILE A 314 29.16 -16.30 11.36
C ILE A 314 27.90 -16.72 12.10
N MET A 315 27.11 -17.63 11.53
CA MET A 315 25.86 -18.11 12.12
C MET A 315 25.74 -19.63 12.00
N SER A 316 25.34 -20.31 13.07
CA SER A 316 25.04 -21.75 13.08
C SER A 316 24.16 -22.11 14.28
N PRO A 317 23.13 -22.98 14.13
CA PRO A 317 22.62 -23.53 12.87
C PRO A 317 21.59 -22.59 12.23
N ILE A 318 21.69 -22.36 10.93
CA ILE A 318 20.67 -21.70 10.12
C ILE A 318 20.60 -22.34 8.72
N SER A 319 19.44 -22.90 8.42
CA SER A 319 19.22 -23.55 7.13
C SER A 319 19.09 -22.53 5.99
N ILE A 320 19.34 -22.98 4.77
CA ILE A 320 19.12 -22.15 3.58
C ILE A 320 17.65 -21.76 3.39
N SER A 321 16.74 -22.63 3.85
CA SER A 321 15.30 -22.38 3.87
C SER A 321 14.93 -21.23 4.79
N ASN A 322 15.53 -21.16 5.98
CA ASN A 322 15.37 -20.03 6.89
C ASN A 322 15.90 -18.75 6.22
N LEU A 323 17.14 -18.74 5.72
CA LEU A 323 17.70 -17.55 5.05
C LEU A 323 16.83 -17.05 3.89
N TYR A 324 16.29 -17.97 3.10
CA TYR A 324 15.38 -17.62 2.01
C TYR A 324 14.10 -16.99 2.54
N SER A 325 13.48 -17.60 3.54
CA SER A 325 12.23 -17.11 4.15
C SER A 325 12.44 -15.73 4.79
N PHE A 326 13.55 -15.53 5.51
CA PHE A 326 13.94 -14.24 6.08
C PHE A 326 14.23 -13.17 5.01
N SER A 327 14.65 -13.55 3.79
CA SER A 327 14.79 -12.59 2.68
C SER A 327 13.45 -12.01 2.19
N LEU A 328 12.32 -12.67 2.49
CA LEU A 328 10.97 -12.22 2.14
C LEU A 328 10.39 -11.26 3.19
N VAL A 329 10.90 -11.33 4.43
CA VAL A 329 10.33 -10.63 5.58
C VAL A 329 10.25 -9.12 5.43
N PRO A 330 11.25 -8.40 4.85
CA PRO A 330 11.12 -6.95 4.67
C PRO A 330 9.86 -6.54 3.89
N SER A 331 9.53 -7.27 2.82
CA SER A 331 8.30 -7.04 2.05
C SER A 331 7.03 -7.41 2.85
N ILE A 332 7.07 -8.50 3.60
CA ILE A 332 5.95 -8.90 4.48
C ILE A 332 5.67 -7.84 5.54
N MET A 333 6.73 -7.33 6.17
CA MET A 333 6.62 -6.33 7.23
C MET A 333 6.19 -4.96 6.70
N HIS A 334 6.61 -4.58 5.49
CA HIS A 334 6.10 -3.35 4.84
C HIS A 334 4.59 -3.44 4.57
N GLN A 335 4.09 -4.61 4.14
CA GLN A 335 2.64 -4.82 4.00
C GLN A 335 1.92 -4.77 5.36
N LEU A 336 2.50 -5.36 6.41
CA LEU A 336 1.96 -5.26 7.77
C LEU A 336 1.92 -3.84 8.30
N GLU A 337 2.99 -3.08 8.12
CA GLU A 337 3.05 -1.67 8.49
C GLU A 337 1.95 -0.88 7.77
N SER A 338 1.78 -1.09 6.46
CA SER A 338 0.77 -0.39 5.65
C SER A 338 -0.65 -0.75 6.07
N LEU A 339 -0.93 -2.02 6.34
CA LEU A 339 -2.24 -2.46 6.84
C LEU A 339 -2.54 -1.88 8.22
N LEU A 340 -1.56 -1.88 9.13
CA LEU A 340 -1.74 -1.30 10.47
C LEU A 340 -1.99 0.21 10.42
N LEU A 341 -1.34 0.93 9.50
CA LEU A 341 -1.65 2.34 9.25
C LEU A 341 -3.09 2.53 8.79
N ALA A 342 -3.57 1.69 7.87
CA ALA A 342 -4.96 1.73 7.41
C ALA A 342 -5.96 1.42 8.55
N VAL A 343 -5.65 0.47 9.43
CA VAL A 343 -6.46 0.18 10.64
C VAL A 343 -6.50 1.39 11.57
N ASN A 344 -5.35 2.00 11.85
CA ASN A 344 -5.27 3.17 12.72
C ASN A 344 -6.06 4.36 12.13
N LEU A 345 -5.96 4.59 10.82
CA LEU A 345 -6.75 5.61 10.12
C LEU A 345 -8.25 5.31 10.14
N LYS A 346 -8.64 4.06 9.83
CA LYS A 346 -10.03 3.60 9.89
C LYS A 346 -10.63 3.88 11.27
N GLN A 347 -9.92 3.49 12.32
CA GLN A 347 -10.40 3.69 13.68
C GLN A 347 -10.45 5.18 14.06
N MET A 348 -9.47 5.99 13.63
CA MET A 348 -9.49 7.45 13.83
C MET A 348 -10.73 8.10 13.20
N ILE A 349 -11.12 7.64 12.01
CA ILE A 349 -12.32 8.14 11.32
C ILE A 349 -13.58 7.64 12.04
N LEU A 350 -13.71 6.32 12.25
CA LEU A 350 -14.92 5.70 12.80
C LEU A 350 -15.25 6.17 14.23
N ASP A 351 -14.27 6.56 15.05
CA ASP A 351 -14.51 7.12 16.38
C ASP A 351 -15.37 8.39 16.35
N HIS A 352 -15.36 9.13 15.22
CA HIS A 352 -16.10 10.36 15.04
C HIS A 352 -17.38 10.18 14.20
N LEU A 353 -17.62 8.99 13.66
CA LEU A 353 -18.78 8.69 12.83
C LEU A 353 -19.85 7.92 13.63
N PRO A 354 -21.12 7.91 13.16
CA PRO A 354 -22.16 7.10 13.79
C PRO A 354 -21.79 5.61 13.83
N GLN A 355 -22.19 4.89 14.90
CA GLN A 355 -21.82 3.49 15.14
C GLN A 355 -22.23 2.49 14.05
N ASN A 356 -23.14 2.87 13.15
CA ASN A 356 -23.62 2.00 12.07
C ASN A 356 -22.73 2.05 10.82
N VAL A 357 -21.80 3.00 10.74
CA VAL A 357 -20.89 3.15 9.61
C VAL A 357 -19.82 2.06 9.67
N THR A 358 -19.67 1.31 8.58
CA THR A 358 -18.65 0.25 8.50
C THR A 358 -17.88 0.33 7.19
N ILE A 359 -16.55 0.30 7.28
CA ILE A 359 -15.67 0.28 6.11
C ILE A 359 -14.65 -0.87 6.22
N PRO A 360 -14.49 -1.70 5.17
CA PRO A 360 -13.43 -2.70 5.12
C PRO A 360 -12.04 -2.05 5.15
N THR A 361 -11.13 -2.60 5.94
CA THR A 361 -9.77 -2.05 6.09
C THR A 361 -8.99 -2.07 4.78
N ILE A 362 -9.24 -3.06 3.93
CA ILE A 362 -8.62 -3.13 2.60
C ILE A 362 -9.00 -1.93 1.71
N LYS A 363 -10.22 -1.40 1.83
CA LYS A 363 -10.67 -0.22 1.08
C LYS A 363 -10.00 1.05 1.60
N VAL A 364 -9.77 1.14 2.91
CA VAL A 364 -8.97 2.23 3.50
C VAL A 364 -7.51 2.13 3.04
N LEU A 365 -6.92 0.93 3.01
CA LEU A 365 -5.57 0.72 2.51
C LEU A 365 -5.44 1.08 1.02
N GLU A 366 -6.41 0.69 0.20
CA GLU A 366 -6.51 1.07 -1.22
C GLU A 366 -6.54 2.59 -1.37
N SER A 367 -7.37 3.30 -0.60
CA SER A 367 -7.51 4.76 -0.70
C SER A 367 -6.27 5.57 -0.30
N ILE A 368 -5.39 5.02 0.54
CA ILE A 368 -4.16 5.72 0.98
C ILE A 368 -2.91 5.28 0.19
N THR A 369 -3.03 4.36 -0.77
CA THR A 369 -1.92 3.82 -1.56
C THR A 369 -1.95 4.41 -2.97
N THR A 370 -0.91 5.13 -3.36
CA THR A 370 -0.83 5.78 -4.67
C THR A 370 -0.10 4.88 -5.68
N GLU A 371 -0.27 5.17 -6.98
CA GLU A 371 0.49 4.55 -8.08
C GLU A 371 2.02 4.56 -7.84
N GLY A 372 2.52 5.58 -7.13
CA GLY A 372 3.93 5.72 -6.77
C GLY A 372 4.52 4.53 -5.99
N CYS A 373 3.68 3.71 -5.34
CA CYS A 373 4.11 2.49 -4.65
C CYS A 373 4.35 1.29 -5.59
N GLN A 374 3.74 1.28 -6.79
CA GLN A 374 3.79 0.17 -7.77
C GLN A 374 3.26 -1.17 -7.21
N GLU A 375 2.30 -1.08 -6.28
CA GLU A 375 1.60 -2.23 -5.68
C GLU A 375 0.31 -2.56 -6.47
N ASN A 376 -0.41 -3.62 -6.09
CA ASN A 376 -1.65 -4.03 -6.78
C ASN A 376 -2.87 -3.21 -6.37
N LEU A 377 -2.80 -2.53 -5.23
CA LEU A 377 -3.86 -1.66 -4.74
C LEU A 377 -3.53 -0.23 -5.17
N ASP A 378 -4.51 0.44 -5.76
CA ASP A 378 -4.37 1.80 -6.24
C ASP A 378 -5.65 2.60 -5.95
N LEU A 379 -5.47 3.84 -5.51
CA LEU A 379 -6.56 4.74 -5.14
C LEU A 379 -7.35 5.23 -6.35
N GLU A 380 -6.82 5.19 -7.58
CA GLU A 380 -7.40 5.87 -8.76
C GLU A 380 -8.88 5.55 -9.03
N SER A 381 -9.30 4.29 -8.83
CA SER A 381 -10.69 3.89 -9.06
C SER A 381 -11.62 4.48 -7.98
N LEU A 382 -11.17 4.50 -6.73
CA LEU A 382 -11.90 5.09 -5.62
C LEU A 382 -11.88 6.63 -5.69
N GLU A 383 -10.75 7.22 -6.08
CA GLU A 383 -10.60 8.67 -6.34
C GLU A 383 -11.63 9.10 -7.39
N THR A 384 -11.67 8.41 -8.53
CA THR A 384 -12.60 8.76 -9.62
C THR A 384 -14.06 8.66 -9.18
N LEU A 385 -14.41 7.64 -8.40
CA LEU A 385 -15.76 7.49 -7.84
C LEU A 385 -16.06 8.61 -6.84
N GLY A 386 -15.15 8.87 -5.90
CA GLY A 386 -15.30 9.88 -4.86
C GLY A 386 -15.33 11.31 -5.39
N ASP A 387 -14.53 11.65 -6.40
CA ASP A 387 -14.55 12.94 -7.11
C ASP A 387 -15.92 13.20 -7.74
N SER A 388 -16.50 12.21 -8.42
CA SER A 388 -17.83 12.34 -9.03
C SER A 388 -18.92 12.58 -7.97
N PHE A 389 -18.86 11.86 -6.84
CA PHE A 389 -19.81 12.03 -5.74
C PHE A 389 -19.62 13.35 -4.98
N LEU A 390 -18.37 13.75 -4.72
CA LEU A 390 -18.04 15.03 -4.08
C LEU A 390 -18.60 16.20 -4.90
N LYS A 391 -18.43 16.17 -6.23
CA LYS A 391 -19.03 17.14 -7.14
C LYS A 391 -20.54 17.12 -7.09
N TYR A 392 -21.17 15.94 -7.10
CA TYR A 392 -22.62 15.80 -6.97
C TYR A 392 -23.15 16.39 -5.66
N ALA A 393 -22.60 15.98 -4.53
CA ALA A 393 -23.01 16.37 -3.20
C ALA A 393 -22.81 17.89 -2.99
N ALA A 394 -21.66 18.45 -3.39
CA ALA A 394 -21.40 19.88 -3.32
C ALA A 394 -22.34 20.68 -4.24
N SER A 395 -22.55 20.24 -5.49
CA SER A 395 -23.49 20.90 -6.41
C SER A 395 -24.91 20.90 -5.86
N GLN A 396 -25.35 19.80 -5.25
CA GLN A 396 -26.66 19.72 -4.62
C GLN A 396 -26.77 20.68 -3.43
N GLN A 397 -25.74 20.79 -2.58
CA GLN A 397 -25.74 21.71 -1.44
C GLN A 397 -25.86 23.17 -1.91
N PHE A 398 -25.02 23.61 -2.84
CA PHE A 398 -25.07 24.98 -3.36
C PHE A 398 -26.36 25.27 -4.11
N PHE A 399 -26.89 24.30 -4.84
CA PHE A 399 -28.18 24.45 -5.51
C PHE A 399 -29.31 24.72 -4.51
N LYS A 400 -29.25 24.12 -3.32
CA LYS A 400 -30.20 24.33 -2.22
C LYS A 400 -30.00 25.66 -1.49
N THR A 401 -28.77 25.97 -1.06
CA THR A 401 -28.50 27.14 -0.19
C THR A 401 -28.46 28.46 -0.94
N CYS A 402 -28.19 28.44 -2.25
CA CYS A 402 -28.06 29.62 -3.10
C CYS A 402 -29.17 29.66 -4.18
N PRO A 403 -30.46 29.86 -3.79
CA PRO A 403 -31.59 29.74 -4.69
C PRO A 403 -31.70 30.84 -5.77
N ASN A 404 -30.91 31.91 -5.67
CA ASN A 404 -30.97 33.04 -6.60
C ASN A 404 -29.74 33.17 -7.50
N ASP A 405 -28.69 32.38 -7.24
CA ASP A 405 -27.43 32.50 -7.95
C ASP A 405 -27.45 31.72 -9.27
N ARG A 406 -26.67 32.22 -10.23
CA ARG A 406 -26.53 31.60 -11.56
C ARG A 406 -25.38 30.60 -11.57
N GLU A 407 -25.40 29.71 -12.57
CA GLU A 407 -24.42 28.65 -12.78
C GLU A 407 -22.96 29.11 -12.62
N GLY A 408 -22.56 30.25 -13.21
CA GLY A 408 -21.20 30.77 -13.05
C GLY A 408 -20.76 31.01 -11.60
N LEU A 409 -21.62 31.60 -10.75
CA LEU A 409 -21.30 31.83 -9.33
C LEU A 409 -21.32 30.52 -8.53
N LEU A 410 -22.28 29.63 -8.82
CA LEU A 410 -22.36 28.32 -8.19
C LEU A 410 -21.12 27.47 -8.48
N SER A 411 -20.64 27.52 -9.73
CA SER A 411 -19.39 26.87 -10.15
C SER A 411 -18.18 27.46 -9.44
N GLU A 412 -18.12 28.79 -9.26
CA GLU A 412 -17.04 29.45 -8.50
C GLU A 412 -17.03 29.05 -7.02
N TYR A 413 -18.20 29.04 -6.36
CA TYR A 413 -18.32 28.60 -4.97
C TYR A 413 -17.97 27.12 -4.80
N LYS A 414 -18.40 26.28 -5.74
CA LYS A 414 -18.07 24.85 -5.78
C LYS A 414 -16.56 24.66 -5.85
N GLU A 415 -15.90 25.21 -6.87
CA GLU A 415 -14.45 25.11 -7.08
C GLU A 415 -13.66 25.61 -5.86
N HIS A 416 -14.11 26.69 -5.21
CA HIS A 416 -13.46 27.18 -4.00
C HIS A 416 -13.43 26.13 -2.87
N ILE A 417 -14.49 25.35 -2.69
CA ILE A 417 -14.55 24.32 -1.64
C ILE A 417 -13.87 23.02 -2.05
N ILE A 418 -14.08 22.57 -3.30
CA ILE A 418 -13.63 21.25 -3.76
C ILE A 418 -12.29 21.28 -4.52
N SER A 419 -11.63 22.44 -4.66
CA SER A 419 -10.30 22.47 -5.29
C SER A 419 -9.29 21.59 -4.55
N ASN A 420 -8.32 21.04 -5.29
CA ASN A 420 -7.26 20.20 -4.71
C ASN A 420 -6.49 20.93 -3.59
N LEU A 421 -6.35 22.26 -3.66
CA LEU A 421 -5.73 23.04 -2.58
C LEU A 421 -6.58 23.00 -1.30
N SER A 422 -7.89 23.24 -1.43
CA SER A 422 -8.83 23.23 -0.31
C SER A 422 -8.97 21.83 0.29
N LEU A 423 -9.11 20.80 -0.54
CA LEU A 423 -9.20 19.40 -0.09
C LEU A 423 -7.90 18.93 0.54
N GLY A 424 -6.76 19.22 -0.08
CA GLY A 424 -5.44 18.89 0.44
C GLY A 424 -5.21 19.52 1.81
N LYS A 425 -5.56 20.81 1.98
CA LYS A 425 -5.49 21.48 3.27
C LYS A 425 -6.38 20.81 4.33
N ARG A 426 -7.64 20.51 4.02
CA ARG A 426 -8.54 19.82 4.95
C ARG A 426 -8.01 18.42 5.34
N GLY A 427 -7.44 17.69 4.39
CA GLY A 427 -6.79 16.41 4.66
C GLY A 427 -5.56 16.53 5.57
N CYS A 428 -4.74 17.57 5.36
CA CYS A 428 -3.62 17.91 6.24
C CYS A 428 -4.08 18.28 7.66
N ASP A 429 -5.12 19.11 7.78
CA ASP A 429 -5.70 19.54 9.06
C ASP A 429 -6.23 18.33 9.85
N ARG A 430 -6.75 17.31 9.14
CA ARG A 430 -7.20 16.03 9.71
C ARG A 430 -6.08 14.98 9.86
N LYS A 431 -4.82 15.34 9.63
CA LYS A 431 -3.63 14.46 9.77
C LYS A 431 -3.62 13.23 8.85
N ILE A 432 -4.42 13.23 7.78
CA ILE A 432 -4.50 12.10 6.83
C ILE A 432 -3.17 11.92 6.08
N SER A 433 -2.48 13.03 5.79
CA SER A 433 -1.19 13.08 5.09
C SER A 433 -0.13 12.14 5.67
N GLY A 434 -0.13 11.91 6.99
CA GLY A 434 0.84 11.04 7.64
C GLY A 434 0.63 9.55 7.37
N PHE A 435 -0.58 9.15 6.95
CA PHE A 435 -0.94 7.77 6.62
C PHE A 435 -0.68 7.41 5.16
N ILE A 436 -0.55 8.39 4.27
CA ILE A 436 -0.43 8.20 2.81
C ILE A 436 0.78 7.32 2.44
N ARG A 437 0.70 6.55 1.37
CA ARG A 437 1.79 5.72 0.85
C ARG A 437 2.06 6.13 -0.59
N ASN A 438 3.20 6.80 -0.83
CA ASN A 438 3.53 7.40 -2.13
C ASN A 438 4.91 6.99 -2.70
N GLU A 439 5.60 6.06 -2.06
CA GLU A 439 6.97 5.68 -2.47
C GLU A 439 7.07 4.17 -2.63
N THR A 440 7.78 3.73 -3.67
CA THR A 440 8.14 2.33 -3.86
C THR A 440 8.97 1.82 -2.68
N PHE A 441 8.62 0.64 -2.18
CA PHE A 441 9.39 0.01 -1.10
C PHE A 441 10.80 -0.40 -1.57
N ASP A 442 11.82 0.08 -0.86
CA ASP A 442 13.23 -0.33 -1.03
C ASP A 442 13.67 -1.19 0.17
N PRO A 443 13.80 -2.52 -0.01
CA PRO A 443 14.24 -3.44 1.04
C PRO A 443 15.60 -3.08 1.66
N LYS A 444 16.49 -2.38 0.94
CA LYS A 444 17.82 -1.99 1.46
C LYS A 444 17.74 -0.83 2.44
N LYS A 445 16.68 -0.03 2.37
CA LYS A 445 16.43 1.08 3.29
C LYS A 445 15.57 0.68 4.47
N TRP A 446 15.00 -0.53 4.46
CA TRP A 446 14.16 -1.06 5.52
C TRP A 446 14.87 -0.99 6.89
N ILE A 447 14.11 -0.59 7.91
CA ILE A 447 14.62 -0.41 9.26
C ILE A 447 14.62 -1.77 9.94
N ILE A 448 15.81 -2.25 10.31
CA ILE A 448 15.95 -3.49 11.07
C ILE A 448 15.67 -3.17 12.55
N PRO A 449 14.65 -3.76 13.19
CA PRO A 449 14.36 -3.45 14.59
C PRO A 449 15.50 -3.86 15.51
N GLY A 450 15.79 -2.99 16.48
CA GLY A 450 16.92 -3.14 17.40
C GLY A 450 18.28 -2.69 16.83
N ASP A 451 18.34 -2.25 15.58
CA ASP A 451 19.56 -1.68 15.01
C ASP A 451 19.70 -0.18 15.32
N TYR A 452 20.62 0.14 16.23
CA TYR A 452 20.91 1.51 16.67
C TYR A 452 21.84 2.28 15.72
N CYS A 453 22.23 1.71 14.57
CA CYS A 453 23.18 2.35 13.65
C CYS A 453 22.61 3.63 13.00
N ARG A 454 21.28 3.75 12.97
CA ARG A 454 20.56 4.96 12.57
C ARG A 454 19.69 5.36 13.76
N SER A 455 20.00 6.48 14.40
CA SER A 455 19.22 7.01 15.52
C SER A 455 17.85 7.50 15.03
N TYR A 456 16.93 6.57 14.77
CA TYR A 456 15.54 6.86 14.48
C TYR A 456 14.84 7.08 15.80
N PHE A 457 14.88 8.32 16.28
CA PHE A 457 14.04 8.72 17.40
C PHE A 457 12.62 8.82 16.89
N LEU A 458 11.74 7.98 17.43
CA LEU A 458 10.31 8.14 17.22
C LEU A 458 9.82 9.26 18.13
N ASN A 459 9.07 10.18 17.55
CA ASN A 459 8.35 11.19 18.31
C ASN A 459 6.90 10.77 18.42
N GLU A 460 6.38 10.67 19.65
CA GLU A 460 4.95 10.49 19.89
C GLU A 460 4.19 11.72 19.39
N GLU A 461 3.19 11.48 18.54
CA GLU A 461 2.18 12.46 18.15
C GLU A 461 0.82 11.94 18.63
N LEU A 462 0.03 12.84 19.22
CA LEU A 462 -1.35 12.54 19.62
C LEU A 462 -2.26 12.96 18.48
N LEU A 463 -2.95 11.98 17.91
CA LEU A 463 -4.04 12.20 16.97
C LEU A 463 -5.29 12.71 17.71
N PHE A 464 -6.31 13.05 16.93
CA PHE A 464 -7.65 13.32 17.45
C PHE A 464 -8.09 12.16 18.39
N ASP A 465 -8.76 12.51 19.48
CA ASP A 465 -9.18 11.58 20.55
C ASP A 465 -8.08 10.89 21.37
N LYS A 466 -6.87 11.48 21.42
CA LYS A 466 -5.74 10.98 22.24
C LYS A 466 -5.19 9.62 21.80
N ARG A 467 -5.49 9.19 20.57
CA ARG A 467 -4.81 8.05 19.95
C ARG A 467 -3.34 8.41 19.74
N ARG A 468 -2.45 7.52 20.15
CA ARG A 468 -1.02 7.70 19.96
C ARG A 468 -0.67 7.23 18.56
N ILE A 469 0.25 7.92 17.91
CA ILE A 469 0.95 7.46 16.73
C ILE A 469 2.39 7.95 16.81
N TYR A 470 3.29 7.29 16.09
CA TYR A 470 4.71 7.64 16.15
C TYR A 470 5.18 8.22 14.83
N VAL A 471 6.01 9.25 14.87
CA VAL A 471 6.60 9.88 13.69
C VAL A 471 8.03 9.37 13.51
N GLY A 472 8.28 8.68 12.41
CA GLY A 472 9.60 8.13 12.05
C GLY A 472 10.47 9.07 11.19
N GLY A 473 9.95 10.23 10.83
CA GLY A 473 10.60 11.24 9.99
C GLY A 473 9.58 12.09 9.23
N THR A 474 10.06 12.99 8.38
CA THR A 474 9.24 13.80 7.46
C THR A 474 9.52 13.41 6.01
N ARG A 475 8.57 13.70 5.14
CA ARG A 475 8.65 13.49 3.70
C ARG A 475 7.91 14.59 2.96
N LYS A 476 8.25 14.80 1.69
CA LYS A 476 7.56 15.77 0.86
C LYS A 476 6.32 15.14 0.22
N ILE A 477 5.13 15.68 0.48
CA ILE A 477 3.87 15.28 -0.17
C ILE A 477 3.18 16.53 -0.71
N ASP A 478 2.83 16.51 -2.00
CA ASP A 478 2.06 17.58 -2.62
C ASP A 478 0.61 17.56 -2.07
N ALA A 479 0.04 18.74 -1.79
CA ALA A 479 -1.35 18.90 -1.39
C ALA A 479 -2.33 18.23 -2.37
N LYS A 480 -1.97 18.15 -3.66
CA LYS A 480 -2.71 17.39 -4.66
C LYS A 480 -2.89 15.92 -4.25
N ILE A 481 -1.82 15.24 -3.86
CA ILE A 481 -1.88 13.81 -3.48
C ILE A 481 -2.78 13.64 -2.24
N VAL A 482 -2.74 14.59 -1.30
CA VAL A 482 -3.62 14.57 -0.14
C VAL A 482 -5.08 14.72 -0.55
N ALA A 483 -5.38 15.59 -1.51
CA ALA A 483 -6.72 15.75 -2.07
C ALA A 483 -7.22 14.47 -2.76
N ASP A 484 -6.40 13.88 -3.63
CA ASP A 484 -6.72 12.64 -4.34
C ASP A 484 -7.03 11.50 -3.34
N VAL A 485 -6.30 11.43 -2.21
CA VAL A 485 -6.58 10.48 -1.11
C VAL A 485 -7.89 10.79 -0.37
N VAL A 486 -8.22 12.07 -0.16
CA VAL A 486 -9.51 12.46 0.46
C VAL A 486 -10.66 12.05 -0.45
N GLU A 487 -10.55 12.27 -1.76
CA GLU A 487 -11.53 11.81 -2.76
C GLU A 487 -11.63 10.28 -2.76
N ALA A 488 -10.50 9.57 -2.74
CA ALA A 488 -10.50 8.12 -2.66
C ALA A 488 -11.16 7.58 -1.38
N LEU A 489 -10.97 8.25 -0.23
CA LEU A 489 -11.67 7.90 1.01
C LEU A 489 -13.18 8.13 0.89
N ILE A 490 -13.63 9.23 0.28
CA ILE A 490 -15.06 9.47 -0.03
C ILE A 490 -15.60 8.31 -0.89
N GLY A 491 -14.88 7.92 -1.94
CA GLY A 491 -15.25 6.78 -2.79
C GLY A 491 -15.26 5.45 -2.04
N ALA A 492 -14.37 5.25 -1.07
CA ALA A 492 -14.31 4.06 -0.24
C ALA A 492 -15.55 3.95 0.68
N PHE A 493 -15.97 5.04 1.31
CA PHE A 493 -17.20 5.07 2.09
C PHE A 493 -18.44 4.91 1.20
N LEU A 494 -18.46 5.55 0.04
CA LEU A 494 -19.57 5.45 -0.91
C LEU A 494 -19.76 4.01 -1.41
N SER A 495 -18.69 3.35 -1.83
CA SER A 495 -18.75 1.98 -2.39
C SER A 495 -19.13 0.91 -1.36
N THR A 496 -19.04 1.20 -0.06
CA THR A 496 -19.25 0.21 1.01
C THR A 496 -20.51 0.47 1.82
N GLY A 497 -20.74 1.73 2.20
CA GLY A 497 -21.87 2.18 3.03
C GLY A 497 -22.91 3.03 2.29
N GLY A 498 -22.66 3.39 1.04
CA GLY A 498 -23.54 4.25 0.24
C GLY A 498 -23.37 5.74 0.54
N GLU A 499 -24.33 6.53 0.05
CA GLU A 499 -24.23 8.00 0.02
C GLU A 499 -24.20 8.63 1.43
N LEU A 500 -24.94 8.07 2.38
CA LEU A 500 -24.99 8.59 3.76
C LEU A 500 -23.64 8.45 4.47
N ASP A 501 -22.97 7.30 4.34
CA ASP A 501 -21.67 7.05 4.95
C ASP A 501 -20.59 7.96 4.36
N ALA A 502 -20.64 8.18 3.05
CA ALA A 502 -19.76 9.14 2.37
C ALA A 502 -19.98 10.57 2.88
N ILE A 503 -21.23 10.98 3.12
CA ILE A 503 -21.55 12.31 3.65
C ILE A 503 -21.11 12.47 5.10
N TYR A 504 -21.27 11.45 5.94
CA TYR A 504 -20.72 11.47 7.30
C TYR A 504 -19.21 11.70 7.29
N PHE A 505 -18.49 11.03 6.38
CA PHE A 505 -17.06 11.26 6.18
C PHE A 505 -16.76 12.68 5.66
N MET A 506 -17.51 13.18 4.67
CA MET A 506 -17.33 14.54 4.13
C MET A 506 -17.52 15.60 5.23
N ASN A 507 -18.57 15.47 6.04
CA ASN A 507 -18.81 16.35 7.19
C ASN A 507 -17.67 16.28 8.20
N TRP A 508 -17.11 15.09 8.46
CA TRP A 508 -15.95 14.94 9.32
C TRP A 508 -14.70 15.62 8.72
N VAL A 509 -14.45 15.54 7.42
CA VAL A 509 -13.35 16.28 6.77
C VAL A 509 -13.58 17.80 6.80
N GLY A 510 -14.82 18.25 7.03
CA GLY A 510 -15.22 19.65 7.13
C GLY A 510 -15.88 20.20 5.87
N ILE A 511 -16.42 19.32 5.02
CA ILE A 511 -17.24 19.66 3.86
C ILE A 511 -18.70 19.47 4.27
N GLU A 512 -19.36 20.57 4.64
CA GLU A 512 -20.73 20.55 5.16
C GLU A 512 -21.75 20.30 4.05
N VAL A 513 -22.26 19.06 3.98
CA VAL A 513 -23.25 18.64 2.98
C VAL A 513 -24.37 17.82 3.63
N ASP A 514 -25.58 17.98 3.11
CA ASP A 514 -26.77 17.25 3.53
C ASP A 514 -27.65 16.81 2.34
N LEU A 515 -28.25 15.62 2.44
CA LEU A 515 -29.21 15.05 1.48
C LEU A 515 -30.66 15.48 1.75
N ASP A 516 -30.91 16.30 2.76
CA ASP A 516 -32.26 16.78 3.07
C ASP A 516 -32.95 17.33 1.82
N HIS A 517 -34.11 16.76 1.52
CA HIS A 517 -34.89 17.10 0.34
C HIS A 517 -35.60 18.44 0.57
N ILE A 518 -34.92 19.54 0.22
CA ILE A 518 -35.56 20.85 0.15
C ILE A 518 -36.35 20.90 -1.17
N ARG A 519 -37.64 21.21 -1.09
CA ARG A 519 -38.46 21.46 -2.29
C ARG A 519 -37.85 22.64 -3.05
N TYR A 520 -37.54 22.41 -4.32
CA TYR A 520 -37.14 23.48 -5.21
C TYR A 520 -38.36 24.37 -5.49
N GLU A 521 -38.46 25.49 -4.79
CA GLU A 521 -39.53 26.48 -4.99
C GLU A 521 -39.03 27.61 -5.90
N ARG A 522 -38.99 27.37 -7.21
CA ARG A 522 -38.92 28.49 -8.16
C ARG A 522 -40.32 28.98 -8.49
N HIS A 523 -40.60 30.22 -8.10
CA HIS A 523 -41.77 30.94 -8.56
C HIS A 523 -41.51 31.47 -9.98
N LEU A 524 -41.53 30.59 -10.98
CA LEU A 524 -41.65 31.04 -12.36
C LEU A 524 -43.05 31.65 -12.52
N GLN A 525 -43.11 32.95 -12.78
CA GLN A 525 -44.31 33.55 -13.37
C GLN A 525 -44.44 33.02 -14.79
N VAL A 526 -44.99 31.82 -14.93
CA VAL A 526 -45.36 31.22 -16.20
C VAL A 526 -46.37 32.15 -16.85
N GLN A 527 -45.91 32.99 -17.78
CA GLN A 527 -46.81 33.68 -18.68
C GLN A 527 -47.52 32.61 -19.51
N SER A 528 -48.84 32.67 -19.54
CA SER A 528 -49.78 31.64 -19.98
C SER A 528 -49.76 31.31 -21.49
N GLU A 529 -48.64 31.52 -22.18
CA GLU A 529 -48.45 31.33 -23.62
C GLU A 529 -47.16 30.54 -23.94
N ILE A 530 -46.86 29.49 -23.18
CA ILE A 530 -45.68 28.65 -23.42
C ILE A 530 -46.00 27.58 -24.49
N PRO A 531 -45.28 27.52 -25.62
CA PRO A 531 -45.57 26.61 -26.75
C PRO A 531 -44.96 25.20 -26.58
N VAL A 532 -44.84 24.71 -25.35
CA VAL A 532 -44.30 23.35 -25.08
C VAL A 532 -45.44 22.38 -24.89
N ASP A 533 -45.56 21.41 -25.79
CA ASP A 533 -46.50 20.28 -25.63
C ASP A 533 -45.96 19.31 -24.57
N VAL A 534 -46.30 19.59 -23.32
CA VAL A 534 -45.94 18.76 -22.16
C VAL A 534 -46.44 17.33 -22.33
N GLY A 535 -47.65 17.11 -22.87
CA GLY A 535 -48.25 15.78 -23.01
C GLY A 535 -47.49 14.90 -24.01
N HIS A 536 -47.00 15.49 -25.11
CA HIS A 536 -46.14 14.79 -26.05
C HIS A 536 -44.79 14.42 -25.42
N LEU A 537 -44.16 15.33 -24.67
CA LEU A 537 -42.87 15.08 -24.02
C LEU A 537 -42.96 14.04 -22.89
N GLU A 538 -44.02 14.07 -22.08
CA GLU A 538 -44.28 13.05 -21.06
C GLU A 538 -44.46 11.66 -21.68
N SER A 539 -45.11 11.60 -22.85
CA SER A 539 -45.26 10.35 -23.62
C SER A 539 -43.94 9.89 -24.24
N LEU A 540 -43.08 10.82 -24.67
CA LEU A 540 -41.77 10.55 -25.26
C LEU A 540 -40.77 10.03 -24.22
N LEU A 541 -40.82 10.56 -23.00
CA LEU A 541 -39.96 10.18 -21.87
C LEU A 541 -40.50 9.00 -21.05
N ASP A 542 -41.75 8.60 -21.31
CA ASP A 542 -42.49 7.60 -20.51
C ASP A 542 -42.51 7.96 -19.00
N TYR A 543 -42.71 9.24 -18.70
CA TYR A 543 -42.69 9.78 -17.34
C TYR A 543 -43.67 10.94 -17.18
N LYS A 544 -44.40 10.97 -16.06
CA LYS A 544 -45.32 12.08 -15.72
C LYS A 544 -44.72 12.97 -14.64
N PHE A 545 -44.55 14.24 -14.94
CA PHE A 545 -43.98 15.21 -14.00
C PHE A 545 -45.03 15.64 -12.99
N GLN A 546 -44.65 15.68 -11.71
CA GLN A 546 -45.51 16.27 -10.67
C GLN A 546 -45.62 17.79 -10.83
N ASP A 547 -44.55 18.42 -11.30
CA ASP A 547 -44.48 19.84 -11.64
C ASP A 547 -43.97 20.02 -13.07
N PRO A 548 -44.87 20.22 -14.06
CA PRO A 548 -44.51 20.48 -15.45
C PRO A 548 -43.68 21.75 -15.68
N SER A 549 -43.66 22.69 -14.73
CA SER A 549 -42.90 23.94 -14.88
C SER A 549 -41.39 23.69 -14.94
N LEU A 550 -40.90 22.64 -14.25
CA LEU A 550 -39.49 22.23 -14.29
C LEU A 550 -39.08 21.72 -15.67
N LEU A 551 -39.96 21.01 -16.37
CA LEU A 551 -39.71 20.54 -17.72
C LEU A 551 -39.60 21.72 -18.70
N VAL A 552 -40.49 22.71 -18.54
CA VAL A 552 -40.45 23.94 -19.34
C VAL A 552 -39.17 24.73 -19.07
N GLU A 553 -38.76 24.84 -17.81
CA GLU A 553 -37.49 25.49 -17.42
C GLU A 553 -36.30 24.77 -18.07
N ALA A 554 -36.25 23.44 -17.99
CA ALA A 554 -35.18 22.62 -18.56
C ALA A 554 -35.04 22.76 -20.08
N LEU A 555 -36.13 23.04 -20.79
CA LEU A 555 -36.14 23.26 -22.24
C LEU A 555 -35.95 24.72 -22.65
N SER A 556 -35.88 25.66 -21.71
CA SER A 556 -35.81 27.10 -21.99
C SER A 556 -34.39 27.63 -21.92
N HIS A 557 -33.84 28.03 -23.06
CA HIS A 557 -32.52 28.65 -23.13
C HIS A 557 -32.53 30.07 -22.54
N GLY A 558 -31.39 30.53 -22.00
CA GLY A 558 -31.22 31.84 -21.37
C GLY A 558 -31.53 33.04 -22.28
N SER A 559 -31.56 32.84 -23.60
CA SER A 559 -31.98 33.84 -24.59
C SER A 559 -33.50 34.05 -24.66
N TYR A 560 -34.28 33.06 -24.21
CA TYR A 560 -35.74 33.09 -24.21
C TYR A 560 -36.28 33.47 -22.82
N ILE A 561 -35.78 32.80 -21.76
CA ILE A 561 -36.11 33.12 -20.37
C ILE A 561 -34.81 33.49 -19.62
N PRO A 562 -34.70 34.70 -19.04
CA PRO A 562 -33.55 35.08 -18.22
C PRO A 562 -33.33 34.10 -17.07
N GLY A 563 -32.14 33.50 -17.01
CA GLY A 563 -31.80 32.47 -16.01
C GLY A 563 -32.02 31.02 -16.49
N GLY A 564 -32.92 30.81 -17.46
CA GLY A 564 -33.15 29.57 -18.23
C GLY A 564 -32.91 28.25 -17.49
N TYR A 565 -32.44 27.25 -18.24
CA TYR A 565 -32.06 25.94 -17.71
C TYR A 565 -30.72 25.92 -16.96
N GLN A 566 -29.95 27.03 -16.93
CA GLN A 566 -28.54 27.04 -16.51
C GLN A 566 -28.29 26.45 -15.12
N ARG A 567 -29.19 26.69 -14.17
CA ARG A 567 -29.07 26.08 -12.83
C ARG A 567 -29.37 24.59 -12.82
N LEU A 568 -30.34 24.15 -13.63
CA LEU A 568 -30.64 22.74 -13.80
C LEU A 568 -29.52 22.02 -14.54
N GLU A 569 -28.82 22.69 -15.47
CA GLU A 569 -27.60 22.20 -16.11
C GLU A 569 -26.47 22.01 -15.09
N PHE A 570 -26.23 23.00 -14.22
CA PHE A 570 -25.24 22.89 -13.14
C PHE A 570 -25.46 21.64 -12.25
N LEU A 571 -26.71 21.40 -11.84
CA LEU A 571 -27.04 20.21 -11.04
C LEU A 571 -27.00 18.93 -11.88
N GLY A 572 -27.56 18.96 -13.09
CA GLY A 572 -27.71 17.82 -13.98
C GLY A 572 -26.38 17.25 -14.47
N ASP A 573 -25.38 18.10 -14.71
CA ASP A 573 -24.04 17.65 -15.11
C ASP A 573 -23.39 16.81 -14.01
N ALA A 574 -23.49 17.26 -12.76
CA ALA A 574 -22.96 16.52 -11.61
C ALA A 574 -23.74 15.22 -11.34
N VAL A 575 -25.06 15.21 -11.53
CA VAL A 575 -25.90 14.01 -11.43
C VAL A 575 -25.49 12.96 -12.48
N LEU A 576 -25.32 13.38 -13.74
CA LEU A 576 -24.96 12.48 -14.83
C LEU A 576 -23.55 11.91 -14.65
N ASP A 577 -22.58 12.74 -14.27
CA ASP A 577 -21.21 12.30 -14.00
C ASP A 577 -21.18 11.23 -12.90
N TYR A 578 -21.87 11.47 -11.78
CA TYR A 578 -21.96 10.53 -10.67
C TYR A 578 -22.69 9.23 -11.05
N MET A 579 -23.86 9.30 -11.70
CA MET A 579 -24.63 8.11 -12.07
C MET A 579 -23.88 7.22 -13.08
N ILE A 580 -23.23 7.83 -14.07
CA ILE A 580 -22.47 7.10 -15.09
C ILE A 580 -21.21 6.48 -14.48
N THR A 581 -20.50 7.23 -13.63
CA THR A 581 -19.28 6.74 -12.96
C THR A 581 -19.61 5.58 -12.03
N THR A 582 -20.67 5.69 -11.23
CA THR A 582 -21.17 4.61 -10.36
C THR A 582 -21.58 3.38 -11.18
N TYR A 583 -22.28 3.57 -12.29
CA TYR A 583 -22.63 2.47 -13.19
C TYR A 583 -21.42 1.71 -13.72
N PHE A 584 -20.36 2.42 -14.14
CA PHE A 584 -19.13 1.78 -14.59
C PHE A 584 -18.38 1.10 -13.46
N TYR A 585 -18.38 1.70 -12.27
CA TYR A 585 -17.78 1.14 -11.08
C TYR A 585 -18.43 -0.21 -10.73
N ASP A 586 -19.76 -0.27 -10.64
CA ASP A 586 -20.48 -1.47 -10.24
C ASP A 586 -20.46 -2.57 -11.30
N LYS A 587 -20.50 -2.21 -12.58
CA LYS A 587 -20.64 -3.17 -13.69
C LYS A 587 -19.33 -3.87 -14.07
N TYR A 588 -18.18 -3.23 -13.87
CA TYR A 588 -16.89 -3.74 -14.35
C TYR A 588 -15.81 -3.86 -13.25
N PRO A 589 -16.07 -4.56 -12.13
CA PRO A 589 -15.11 -4.69 -11.03
C PRO A 589 -13.82 -5.42 -11.44
N GLU A 590 -13.90 -6.39 -12.36
CA GLU A 590 -12.74 -7.18 -12.82
C GLU A 590 -11.85 -6.44 -13.84
N MET A 591 -12.36 -5.36 -14.46
CA MET A 591 -11.60 -4.53 -15.40
C MET A 591 -11.01 -3.28 -14.75
N MET A 592 -11.08 -3.15 -13.42
CA MET A 592 -10.52 -2.00 -12.68
C MET A 592 -9.01 -2.07 -12.53
N SER A 593 -8.28 -2.23 -13.64
CA SER A 593 -6.90 -1.75 -13.62
C SER A 593 -6.91 -0.22 -13.47
N PRO A 594 -5.90 0.36 -12.80
CA PRO A 594 -5.75 1.81 -12.68
C PRO A 594 -6.04 2.54 -14.01
N GLY A 595 -6.83 3.61 -13.93
CA GLY A 595 -7.08 4.55 -15.01
C GLY A 595 -8.21 4.20 -15.99
N ILE A 596 -8.71 2.96 -15.99
CA ILE A 596 -9.78 2.57 -16.93
C ILE A 596 -11.09 3.31 -16.62
N LEU A 597 -11.43 3.48 -15.35
CA LEU A 597 -12.66 4.18 -14.95
C LEU A 597 -12.62 5.64 -15.42
N THR A 598 -11.48 6.31 -15.28
CA THR A 598 -11.25 7.68 -15.77
C THR A 598 -11.41 7.78 -17.29
N ILE A 599 -10.92 6.79 -18.04
CA ILE A 599 -11.08 6.71 -19.49
C ILE A 599 -12.55 6.51 -19.88
N LEU A 600 -13.26 5.58 -19.22
CA LEU A 600 -14.68 5.33 -19.49
C LEU A 600 -15.55 6.54 -19.17
N ARG A 601 -15.25 7.21 -18.04
CA ARG A 601 -15.88 8.46 -17.62
C ARG A 601 -15.71 9.54 -18.70
N SER A 602 -14.47 9.88 -19.05
CA SER A 602 -14.20 10.92 -20.06
C SER A 602 -14.76 10.61 -21.45
N ALA A 603 -14.83 9.33 -21.85
CA ALA A 603 -15.42 8.91 -23.12
C ALA A 603 -16.96 9.02 -23.14
N SER A 604 -17.61 8.94 -21.99
CA SER A 604 -19.09 8.87 -21.88
C SER A 604 -19.71 10.18 -21.42
N VAL A 605 -19.08 10.85 -20.44
CA VAL A 605 -19.49 12.12 -19.84
C VAL A 605 -18.87 13.25 -20.65
N ASN A 606 -19.50 13.60 -21.77
CA ASN A 606 -19.09 14.75 -22.57
C ASN A 606 -20.24 15.32 -23.42
N ASN A 607 -20.10 16.59 -23.77
CA ASN A 607 -21.12 17.35 -24.52
C ASN A 607 -21.51 16.71 -25.86
N LYS A 608 -20.60 15.97 -26.52
CA LYS A 608 -20.90 15.32 -27.80
C LYS A 608 -21.84 14.13 -27.59
N CYS A 609 -21.59 13.29 -26.59
CA CYS A 609 -22.44 12.16 -26.24
C CYS A 609 -23.82 12.63 -25.77
N TYR A 610 -23.89 13.71 -24.97
CA TYR A 610 -25.15 14.31 -24.55
C TYR A 610 -25.94 14.87 -25.74
N ALA A 611 -25.29 15.60 -26.64
CA ALA A 611 -25.93 16.12 -27.85
C ALA A 611 -26.48 14.99 -28.74
N LEU A 612 -25.68 13.94 -28.99
CA LEU A 612 -26.13 12.76 -29.74
C LEU A 612 -27.35 12.09 -29.12
N SER A 613 -27.34 11.95 -27.79
CA SER A 613 -28.45 11.35 -27.04
C SER A 613 -29.71 12.21 -27.10
N ALA A 614 -29.58 13.54 -26.93
CA ALA A 614 -30.69 14.49 -27.05
C ALA A 614 -31.28 14.53 -28.48
N VAL A 615 -30.44 14.39 -29.51
CA VAL A 615 -30.89 14.32 -30.90
C VAL A 615 -31.63 13.01 -31.16
N LYS A 616 -31.08 11.88 -30.72
CA LYS A 616 -31.70 10.54 -30.84
C LYS A 616 -33.03 10.46 -30.10
N ALA A 617 -33.13 11.08 -28.93
CA ALA A 617 -34.38 11.17 -28.16
C ALA A 617 -35.38 12.18 -28.74
N GLY A 618 -34.99 13.00 -29.72
CA GLY A 618 -35.89 14.00 -30.34
C GLY A 618 -36.09 15.28 -29.54
N LEU A 619 -35.38 15.46 -28.41
CA LEU A 619 -35.53 16.62 -27.52
C LEU A 619 -35.17 17.96 -28.17
N HIS A 620 -34.23 17.95 -29.12
CA HIS A 620 -33.80 19.15 -29.86
C HIS A 620 -34.93 19.93 -30.55
N LYS A 621 -36.06 19.27 -30.86
CA LYS A 621 -37.23 19.89 -31.49
C LYS A 621 -38.07 20.73 -30.54
N HIS A 622 -37.89 20.54 -29.23
CA HIS A 622 -38.71 21.11 -28.17
C HIS A 622 -37.97 22.16 -27.34
N ILE A 623 -36.72 22.48 -27.70
CA ILE A 623 -35.92 23.52 -27.03
C ILE A 623 -36.48 24.90 -27.39
N LEU A 624 -36.72 25.75 -26.40
CA LEU A 624 -37.12 27.14 -26.59
C LEU A 624 -35.89 28.04 -26.57
N ALA A 625 -35.49 28.55 -27.74
CA ALA A 625 -34.33 29.42 -27.87
C ALA A 625 -34.51 30.48 -28.98
N SER A 626 -33.56 31.39 -29.11
CA SER A 626 -33.57 32.35 -30.22
C SER A 626 -33.26 31.67 -31.56
N ASP A 627 -33.65 32.30 -32.67
CA ASP A 627 -33.42 31.80 -34.03
C ASP A 627 -31.94 31.53 -34.35
N ILE A 628 -31.02 32.21 -33.66
CA ILE A 628 -29.58 32.00 -33.80
C ILE A 628 -29.18 30.63 -33.22
N VAL A 629 -29.73 30.30 -32.05
CA VAL A 629 -29.47 29.02 -31.37
C VAL A 629 -30.09 27.87 -32.16
N HIS A 630 -31.33 28.02 -32.64
CA HIS A 630 -31.97 27.01 -33.49
C HIS A 630 -31.15 26.70 -34.76
N ARG A 631 -30.64 27.72 -35.46
CA ARG A 631 -29.77 27.51 -36.62
C ARG A 631 -28.50 26.73 -36.30
N ASN A 632 -27.94 26.89 -35.09
CA ASN A 632 -26.77 26.13 -34.65
C ASN A 632 -27.12 24.68 -34.27
N ILE A 633 -28.29 24.46 -33.66
CA ILE A 633 -28.82 23.12 -33.39
C ILE A 633 -29.04 22.39 -34.70
N ASP A 634 -29.72 22.99 -35.68
CA ASP A 634 -29.98 22.38 -36.99
C ASP A 634 -28.69 22.01 -37.73
N ARG A 635 -27.66 22.88 -37.69
CA ARG A 635 -26.34 22.57 -38.26
C ARG A 635 -25.73 21.34 -37.60
N THR A 636 -25.85 21.23 -36.27
CA THR A 636 -25.32 20.11 -35.50
C THR A 636 -26.07 18.81 -35.79
N VAL A 637 -27.40 18.85 -35.86
CA VAL A 637 -28.24 17.69 -36.23
C VAL A 637 -27.92 17.20 -37.65
N ASN A 638 -27.77 18.12 -38.61
CA ASN A 638 -27.40 17.78 -39.99
C ASN A 638 -26.01 17.13 -40.08
N ASN A 639 -25.04 17.61 -39.29
CA ASN A 639 -23.70 17.01 -39.21
C ASN A 639 -23.74 15.59 -38.61
N PHE A 640 -24.60 15.33 -37.63
CA PHE A 640 -24.79 13.97 -37.11
C PHE A 640 -25.49 13.06 -38.14
N GLY A 641 -26.46 13.60 -38.87
CA GLY A 641 -27.14 12.88 -39.96
C GLY A 641 -26.22 12.55 -41.15
N SER A 642 -25.17 13.35 -41.41
CA SER A 642 -24.14 13.03 -42.40
C SER A 642 -23.14 12.00 -41.88
N LEU A 643 -22.72 12.09 -40.61
CA LEU A 643 -21.90 11.07 -39.93
C LEU A 643 -22.59 9.69 -39.90
N SER A 644 -23.92 9.63 -39.72
CA SER A 644 -24.69 8.37 -39.78
C SER A 644 -24.83 7.81 -41.21
N LYS A 645 -24.68 8.64 -42.25
CA LYS A 645 -24.75 8.22 -43.67
C LYS A 645 -23.39 7.80 -44.23
N GLU A 646 -22.29 8.41 -43.78
CA GLU A 646 -20.94 7.94 -44.11
C GLU A 646 -20.56 6.65 -43.35
N SER A 647 -21.23 6.35 -42.23
CA SER A 647 -21.00 5.13 -41.47
C SER A 647 -21.84 3.93 -41.94
N THR A 648 -22.70 4.05 -42.95
CA THR A 648 -23.35 2.88 -43.58
C THR A 648 -22.45 2.07 -44.53
N SER A 649 -21.17 2.43 -44.68
CA SER A 649 -20.13 1.57 -45.27
C SER A 649 -19.02 1.18 -44.27
N GLY A 650 -19.16 1.52 -42.98
CA GLY A 650 -18.14 1.28 -41.94
C GLY A 650 -18.64 0.79 -40.58
N LEU A 651 -19.95 0.82 -40.31
CA LEU A 651 -20.52 0.34 -39.04
C LEU A 651 -20.88 -1.17 -39.10
N LYS A 652 -19.91 -1.98 -39.53
CA LYS A 652 -19.65 -3.28 -38.89
C LYS A 652 -18.49 -3.06 -37.94
N SER A 653 -18.74 -2.35 -36.84
CA SER A 653 -17.80 -2.25 -35.73
C SER A 653 -18.48 -2.73 -34.45
N GLU A 654 -18.83 -4.02 -34.48
CA GLU A 654 -18.80 -4.92 -33.30
C GLU A 654 -17.35 -5.15 -32.80
N THR A 655 -16.37 -4.30 -33.14
CA THR A 655 -14.93 -4.61 -32.99
C THR A 655 -14.13 -3.57 -32.20
N TYR A 656 -14.74 -2.94 -31.19
CA TYR A 656 -13.97 -2.39 -30.05
C TYR A 656 -14.38 -2.97 -28.68
N PHE A 657 -15.19 -4.04 -28.65
CA PHE A 657 -15.48 -4.83 -27.45
C PHE A 657 -14.89 -6.25 -27.49
N SER A 658 -13.95 -6.53 -28.39
CA SER A 658 -13.30 -7.83 -28.49
C SER A 658 -11.83 -7.66 -28.85
N ASN A 659 -11.03 -7.25 -27.88
CA ASN A 659 -9.57 -7.47 -27.84
C ASN A 659 -8.98 -7.30 -26.43
N VAL A 660 -9.73 -7.72 -25.41
CA VAL A 660 -9.14 -8.20 -24.15
C VAL A 660 -9.27 -9.71 -24.21
N GLY A 661 -8.17 -10.39 -24.55
CA GLY A 661 -8.12 -11.84 -24.61
C GLY A 661 -8.38 -12.45 -23.23
N PHE A 662 -9.23 -13.48 -23.23
CA PHE A 662 -9.49 -14.42 -22.15
C PHE A 662 -8.22 -14.94 -21.45
#